data_AF-A0A9E4MTK1-F1
#
_entry.id   AF-A0A9E4MTK1-F1
#
_cell.length_a   1.000
_cell.length_b   1.000
_cell.length_c   1.000
_cell.angle_alpha   90.00
_cell.angle_beta   90.00
_cell.angle_gamma   90.00
#
_symmetry.space_group_name_H-M   'P 1'
#
loop_
_entity.id
_entity.type
_entity.pdbx_description
1 polymer ?
#
loop_
_entity_poly.entity_id
_entity_poly.type
_entity_poly.pdbx_seq_one_letter_code
_entity_poly.pdbx_strand_id
1 'polypeptide(L)'
;MIQPLQKLISRVTLPQGRFSVNNQGQATFEPVDGFSGSVTIPFTVQDSLGATSKPANISVTVSPDANQPPTAQDVQSSSILNNSAPIPLPLSAANFSDPDGIVELINLTLPNPAEGTLLLDGVAVSDPIQVQRLTPNQLDNLTFQPNIGFAGNASFSYTVTDDDGANSNIANITVPVIAFSVPNVPGGGGVPSLPSENLPPEAENETANIPNDGTPSVIPPLTAIDRDGSVNFYTITELPGNGTLFLNGEEITSLDQVQRLTPSQAGQLTFEPDSNFTGDVSFTFTATDNDGAVSNIATVRLIVEEDDSIPRGEVIDDGGCDCPPLPEFGTVPLPEPSGLTPSTFNGFGSIDGTDESDTIPGSLGSDLVFAFAGDDRIEAFEGNDIVYGGDGDDLKFGDQGNDSLLGGDGNDTLIGSNGSEDLAASANFENDDFLYGHANNDLIQGGPGADMMYSGKQDDFSYGGKNDDMVWGDLGTDTLYGDEGNDTLVGDTADENEVEPERGLSGMIDFIWGGAGDDLINGGRSNDTLSGGVGNDTVRGGKEDDLVYGEAGDDLMYGDLGNDHLCGNEGNDTIYGDINDNETFTQSPGRDTICGGSGNDLLFGNEDNDRLCGGTESDTLYGGLGEDTLAGELGDDWLFGDEGNDLISGGSGSDRFILFSGTGTDTIQDFQLGTDFIALGGGLSFDDLTLSQSGTTTVISLDSQQLAILNDIPVTALTESSFIAFVG
;
A
#
# COMPACT_ATOMS: atom_id res chain seq x y z
N MET A 1 19.09 4.37 -96.91
CA MET A 1 20.23 3.55 -96.42
C MET A 1 21.10 4.44 -95.56
N ILE A 2 21.40 4.00 -94.33
CA ILE A 2 22.44 4.48 -93.40
C ILE A 2 22.12 5.84 -92.73
N GLN A 3 22.01 6.03 -91.42
CA GLN A 3 21.96 5.21 -90.19
C GLN A 3 21.50 6.15 -89.03
N PRO A 4 21.22 5.65 -87.81
CA PRO A 4 20.38 6.29 -86.81
C PRO A 4 21.13 7.39 -86.06
N LEU A 5 20.43 8.48 -85.73
CA LEU A 5 20.85 9.33 -84.61
C LEU A 5 19.97 8.96 -83.42
N GLN A 6 20.52 8.09 -82.56
CA GLN A 6 20.21 8.09 -81.14
C GLN A 6 20.34 9.54 -80.66
N LYS A 7 19.23 10.28 -80.64
CA LYS A 7 19.21 11.59 -80.00
C LYS A 7 19.10 11.31 -78.51
N LEU A 8 20.14 11.70 -77.78
CA LEU A 8 20.36 11.39 -76.38
C LEU A 8 19.14 11.77 -75.55
N ILE A 9 18.65 10.82 -74.75
CA ILE A 9 18.09 11.17 -73.44
C ILE A 9 19.28 11.70 -72.66
N SER A 10 19.42 13.01 -72.50
CA SER A 10 20.42 13.55 -71.57
C SER A 10 19.81 13.48 -70.18
N ARG A 11 20.47 12.75 -69.28
CA ARG A 11 20.10 12.68 -67.87
C ARG A 11 21.28 13.15 -67.05
N VAL A 12 21.04 14.14 -66.20
CA VAL A 12 22.04 14.71 -65.31
C VAL A 12 21.50 14.54 -63.89
N THR A 13 22.26 13.87 -63.05
CA THR A 13 21.98 13.80 -61.61
C THR A 13 22.71 14.94 -60.94
N LEU A 14 21.97 15.77 -60.21
CA LEU A 14 22.46 16.86 -59.39
C LEU A 14 22.23 16.49 -57.91
N PRO A 15 22.95 17.10 -56.96
CA PRO A 15 22.67 16.91 -55.52
C PRO A 15 21.22 17.22 -55.14
N GLN A 16 20.57 18.15 -55.86
CA GLN A 16 19.21 18.62 -55.60
C GLN A 16 18.11 17.77 -56.26
N GLY A 17 18.46 16.84 -57.15
CA GLY A 17 17.48 16.10 -57.94
C GLY A 17 18.00 15.63 -59.29
N ARG A 18 17.13 14.97 -60.05
CA ARG A 18 17.45 14.36 -61.33
C ARG A 18 16.78 15.11 -62.48
N PHE A 19 17.60 15.62 -63.39
CA PHE A 19 17.13 16.30 -64.59
C PHE A 19 17.20 15.38 -65.82
N SER A 20 16.15 15.37 -66.64
CA SER A 20 16.12 14.65 -67.91
C SER A 20 15.46 15.46 -69.01
N VAL A 21 15.90 15.26 -70.25
CA VAL A 21 15.25 15.84 -71.44
C VAL A 21 14.98 14.74 -72.45
N ASN A 22 13.74 14.67 -72.96
CA ASN A 22 13.35 13.68 -73.94
C ASN A 22 13.59 14.16 -75.39
N ASN A 23 13.37 13.27 -76.35
CA ASN A 23 13.66 13.50 -77.77
C ASN A 23 12.76 14.56 -78.44
N GLN A 24 11.72 15.04 -77.74
CA GLN A 24 10.84 16.13 -78.17
C GLN A 24 11.25 17.48 -77.58
N GLY A 25 12.29 17.52 -76.73
CA GLY A 25 12.77 18.73 -76.07
C GLY A 25 12.02 19.06 -74.78
N GLN A 26 11.19 18.15 -74.26
CA GLN A 26 10.54 18.32 -72.96
C GLN A 26 11.54 17.99 -71.86
N ALA A 27 11.74 18.95 -70.95
CA ALA A 27 12.58 18.82 -69.77
C ALA A 27 11.76 18.45 -68.53
N THR A 28 12.29 17.59 -67.67
CA THR A 28 11.68 17.15 -66.42
C THR A 28 12.74 17.13 -65.32
N PHE A 29 12.42 17.72 -64.17
CA PHE A 29 13.25 17.71 -62.97
C PHE A 29 12.49 16.99 -61.86
N GLU A 30 13.10 15.93 -61.31
CA GLU A 30 12.59 15.15 -60.17
C GLU A 30 13.46 15.53 -58.95
N PRO A 31 13.00 16.38 -58.01
CA PRO A 31 13.79 16.74 -56.83
C PRO A 31 14.06 15.51 -55.94
N VAL A 32 15.11 15.58 -55.12
CA VAL A 32 15.25 14.64 -53.99
C VAL A 32 14.29 15.03 -52.87
N ASP A 33 13.83 14.06 -52.08
CA ASP A 33 12.90 14.31 -50.97
C ASP A 33 13.45 15.39 -50.03
N GLY A 34 12.57 16.32 -49.63
CA GLY A 34 12.91 17.46 -48.78
C GLY A 34 13.63 18.64 -49.47
N PHE A 35 13.96 18.57 -50.77
CA PHE A 35 14.58 19.70 -51.46
C PHE A 35 13.55 20.77 -51.86
N SER A 36 13.60 21.92 -51.19
CA SER A 36 12.96 23.17 -51.63
C SER A 36 14.03 24.20 -52.06
N GLY A 37 13.73 25.01 -53.07
CA GLY A 37 14.65 26.03 -53.58
C GLY A 37 14.85 25.99 -55.10
N SER A 38 15.83 26.75 -55.59
CA SER A 38 16.07 26.91 -57.03
C SER A 38 17.31 26.19 -57.52
N VAL A 39 17.16 25.41 -58.58
CA VAL A 39 18.27 24.78 -59.31
C VAL A 39 18.41 25.43 -60.69
N THR A 40 19.64 25.70 -61.12
CA THR A 40 19.94 26.26 -62.44
C THR A 40 20.82 25.30 -63.24
N ILE A 41 20.36 24.94 -64.43
CA ILE A 41 20.93 23.90 -65.28
C ILE A 41 21.32 24.52 -66.64
N PRO A 42 22.62 24.64 -66.96
CA PRO A 42 23.06 25.16 -68.24
C PRO A 42 22.85 24.15 -69.37
N PHE A 43 22.43 24.62 -70.54
CA PHE A 43 22.24 23.82 -71.75
C PHE A 43 22.65 24.57 -73.03
N THR A 44 22.89 23.82 -74.10
CA THR A 44 23.03 24.32 -75.48
C THR A 44 22.17 23.46 -76.41
N VAL A 45 21.81 23.98 -77.58
CA VAL A 45 21.11 23.22 -78.64
C VAL A 45 21.94 23.21 -79.91
N GLN A 46 21.89 22.10 -80.65
CA GLN A 46 22.63 21.93 -81.90
C GLN A 46 21.67 21.69 -83.06
N ASP A 47 21.88 22.38 -84.19
CA ASP A 47 21.06 22.19 -85.39
C ASP A 47 21.40 20.89 -86.14
N SER A 48 20.64 20.57 -87.18
CA SER A 48 20.82 19.35 -87.97
C SER A 48 22.10 19.35 -88.83
N LEU A 49 22.84 20.46 -88.87
CA LEU A 49 24.12 20.60 -89.57
C LEU A 49 25.30 20.65 -88.60
N GLY A 50 25.05 20.56 -87.29
CA GLY A 50 26.08 20.47 -86.25
C GLY A 50 26.50 21.80 -85.63
N ALA A 51 25.84 22.93 -85.93
CA ALA A 51 26.14 24.20 -85.29
C ALA A 51 25.47 24.28 -83.89
N THR A 52 26.26 24.54 -82.85
CA THR A 52 25.78 24.63 -81.45
C THR A 52 25.52 26.08 -81.05
N SER A 53 24.44 26.30 -80.30
CA SER A 53 24.08 27.61 -79.75
C SER A 53 25.09 28.09 -78.70
N LYS A 54 25.02 29.38 -78.33
CA LYS A 54 25.62 29.85 -77.08
C LYS A 54 24.92 29.16 -75.88
N PRO A 55 25.61 28.95 -74.74
CA PRO A 55 25.00 28.40 -73.53
C PRO A 55 23.84 29.27 -73.02
N ALA A 56 22.78 28.62 -72.57
CA ALA A 56 21.63 29.21 -71.88
C ALA A 56 21.33 28.39 -70.62
N ASN A 57 20.45 28.88 -69.74
CA ASN A 57 20.13 28.21 -68.48
C ASN A 57 18.63 27.89 -68.39
N ILE A 58 18.31 26.73 -67.80
CA ILE A 58 16.98 26.41 -67.28
C ILE A 58 17.05 26.60 -65.76
N SER A 59 16.19 27.45 -65.22
CA SER A 59 16.02 27.57 -63.76
C SER A 59 14.71 26.89 -63.37
N VAL A 60 14.78 25.92 -62.46
CA VAL A 60 13.63 25.25 -61.86
C VAL A 60 13.58 25.65 -60.40
N THR A 61 12.44 26.16 -59.95
CA THR A 61 12.20 26.44 -58.54
C THR A 61 11.21 25.40 -58.03
N VAL A 62 11.65 24.60 -57.06
CA VAL A 62 10.80 23.68 -56.31
C VAL A 62 10.27 24.47 -55.12
N SER A 63 8.96 24.67 -55.09
CA SER A 63 8.31 25.30 -53.93
C SER A 63 8.23 24.27 -52.81
N PRO A 64 8.35 24.65 -51.54
CA PRO A 64 8.00 23.75 -50.44
C PRO A 64 6.56 23.26 -50.61
N ASP A 65 6.27 22.04 -50.15
CA ASP A 65 4.90 21.56 -50.06
C ASP A 65 4.10 22.50 -49.15
N ALA A 66 2.79 22.63 -49.41
CA ALA A 66 1.95 23.50 -48.58
C ALA A 66 1.65 22.77 -47.28
N ASN A 67 2.06 23.33 -46.14
CA ASN A 67 1.77 22.82 -44.79
C ASN A 67 0.27 22.43 -44.66
N GLN A 68 -0.01 21.20 -44.24
CA GLN A 68 -1.34 20.73 -43.88
C GLN A 68 -1.54 20.82 -42.36
N PRO A 69 -2.48 21.65 -41.88
CA PRO A 69 -2.69 21.80 -40.44
C PRO A 69 -3.03 20.48 -39.74
N PRO A 70 -2.64 20.32 -38.47
CA PRO A 70 -2.97 19.15 -37.66
C PRO A 70 -4.48 19.07 -37.35
N THR A 71 -4.91 17.94 -36.80
CA THR A 71 -6.31 17.71 -36.36
C THR A 71 -6.37 17.34 -34.88
N ALA A 72 -7.41 17.78 -34.18
CA ALA A 72 -7.65 17.52 -32.75
C ALA A 72 -9.06 16.98 -32.49
N GLN A 73 -9.24 16.14 -31.47
CA GLN A 73 -10.49 15.43 -31.15
C GLN A 73 -11.08 15.86 -29.80
N ASP A 74 -12.40 15.90 -29.68
CA ASP A 74 -13.04 16.12 -28.38
C ASP A 74 -12.77 14.92 -27.44
N VAL A 75 -12.55 15.18 -26.15
CA VAL A 75 -12.25 14.18 -25.12
C VAL A 75 -13.11 14.38 -23.88
N GLN A 76 -13.43 13.28 -23.19
CA GLN A 76 -14.27 13.29 -22.00
C GLN A 76 -13.79 12.27 -20.96
N SER A 77 -13.81 12.63 -19.68
CA SER A 77 -13.54 11.71 -18.55
C SER A 77 -14.78 10.94 -18.09
N SER A 78 -14.59 9.99 -17.18
CA SER A 78 -15.64 9.50 -16.28
C SER A 78 -16.15 10.62 -15.36
N SER A 79 -17.31 10.41 -14.72
CA SER A 79 -17.91 11.41 -13.81
C SER A 79 -17.16 11.43 -12.48
N ILE A 80 -16.92 12.62 -11.93
CA ILE A 80 -16.24 12.83 -10.65
C ILE A 80 -17.13 13.58 -9.65
N LEU A 81 -16.87 13.44 -8.35
CA LEU A 81 -17.56 14.20 -7.31
C LEU A 81 -17.03 15.64 -7.24
N ASN A 82 -17.88 16.57 -6.83
CA ASN A 82 -17.50 17.98 -6.70
C ASN A 82 -16.54 18.29 -5.53
N ASN A 83 -16.16 17.27 -4.75
CA ASN A 83 -15.10 17.30 -3.74
C ASN A 83 -13.94 16.36 -4.08
N SER A 84 -13.87 15.81 -5.28
CA SER A 84 -12.76 14.95 -5.72
C SER A 84 -11.44 15.72 -5.71
N ALA A 85 -10.35 15.00 -5.38
CA ALA A 85 -8.98 15.47 -5.57
C ALA A 85 -8.70 15.77 -7.06
N PRO A 86 -7.63 16.52 -7.40
CA PRO A 86 -7.24 16.76 -8.79
C PRO A 86 -7.08 15.46 -9.57
N ILE A 87 -7.77 15.32 -10.71
CA ILE A 87 -7.67 14.15 -11.59
C ILE A 87 -6.86 14.46 -12.86
N PRO A 88 -6.13 13.50 -13.45
CA PRO A 88 -5.50 13.69 -14.76
C PRO A 88 -6.50 14.10 -15.84
N LEU A 89 -6.08 14.95 -16.79
CA LEU A 89 -6.92 15.26 -17.93
C LEU A 89 -7.05 14.05 -18.88
N PRO A 90 -8.23 13.83 -19.50
CA PRO A 90 -8.41 12.79 -20.51
C PRO A 90 -7.80 13.19 -21.87
N LEU A 91 -6.59 13.75 -21.89
CA LEU A 91 -5.93 14.27 -23.09
C LEU A 91 -4.53 13.66 -23.25
N SER A 92 -4.27 13.01 -24.38
CA SER A 92 -2.99 12.38 -24.72
C SER A 92 -2.57 12.67 -26.16
N ALA A 93 -1.36 12.25 -26.53
CA ALA A 93 -0.87 12.32 -27.91
C ALA A 93 -1.73 11.53 -28.93
N ALA A 94 -2.59 10.61 -28.48
CA ALA A 94 -3.52 9.88 -29.36
C ALA A 94 -4.71 10.74 -29.84
N ASN A 95 -4.96 11.88 -29.19
CA ASN A 95 -6.14 12.72 -29.47
C ASN A 95 -5.88 13.81 -30.53
N PHE A 96 -4.71 13.81 -31.16
CA PHE A 96 -4.37 14.71 -32.26
C PHE A 96 -3.36 14.07 -33.22
N SER A 97 -3.34 14.54 -34.47
CA SER A 97 -2.41 14.04 -35.48
C SER A 97 -2.12 15.08 -36.57
N ASP A 98 -0.88 15.08 -37.06
CA ASP A 98 -0.40 15.91 -38.16
C ASP A 98 -0.15 15.05 -39.43
N PRO A 99 -0.78 15.36 -40.58
CA PRO A 99 -0.58 14.63 -41.83
C PRO A 99 0.79 14.78 -42.52
N ASP A 100 1.50 15.90 -42.32
CA ASP A 100 2.79 16.16 -42.99
C ASP A 100 3.93 16.64 -42.09
N GLY A 101 3.69 16.72 -40.78
CA GLY A 101 4.70 17.05 -39.78
C GLY A 101 4.52 16.36 -38.43
N ILE A 102 4.92 17.05 -37.36
CA ILE A 102 4.68 16.67 -35.97
C ILE A 102 3.96 17.79 -35.22
N VAL A 103 3.16 17.43 -34.23
CA VAL A 103 2.61 18.42 -33.29
C VAL A 103 3.71 18.91 -32.35
N GLU A 104 4.01 20.21 -32.43
CA GLU A 104 5.04 20.88 -31.62
C GLU A 104 4.47 21.46 -30.32
N LEU A 105 3.29 22.11 -30.40
CA LEU A 105 2.71 22.84 -29.28
C LEU A 105 1.23 22.53 -29.08
N ILE A 106 0.78 22.61 -27.83
CA ILE A 106 -0.59 22.40 -27.39
C ILE A 106 -1.01 23.64 -26.60
N ASN A 107 -2.16 24.20 -27.00
CA ASN A 107 -2.69 25.42 -26.41
C ASN A 107 -4.08 25.15 -25.85
N LEU A 108 -4.21 25.14 -24.52
CA LEU A 108 -5.47 25.00 -23.81
C LEU A 108 -6.02 26.37 -23.39
N THR A 109 -7.34 26.45 -23.32
CA THR A 109 -8.04 27.52 -22.59
C THR A 109 -8.25 27.07 -21.15
N LEU A 110 -8.23 28.02 -20.20
CA LEU A 110 -8.59 27.70 -18.83
C LEU A 110 -10.08 27.33 -18.73
N PRO A 111 -10.45 26.38 -17.84
CA PRO A 111 -11.84 26.15 -17.46
C PRO A 111 -12.45 27.43 -16.90
N ASN A 112 -13.78 27.48 -16.91
CA ASN A 112 -14.50 28.53 -16.18
C ASN A 112 -14.12 28.41 -14.68
N PRO A 113 -13.63 29.49 -14.04
CA PRO A 113 -13.20 29.43 -12.65
C PRO A 113 -14.31 29.10 -11.65
N ALA A 114 -15.59 29.08 -12.07
CA ALA A 114 -16.71 28.60 -11.27
C ALA A 114 -16.88 27.07 -11.30
N GLU A 115 -16.31 26.40 -12.30
CA GLU A 115 -16.51 24.97 -12.59
C GLU A 115 -15.36 24.11 -12.03
N GLY A 116 -14.14 24.63 -12.06
CA GLY A 116 -12.96 23.99 -11.50
C GLY A 116 -11.68 24.70 -11.89
N THR A 117 -10.56 24.15 -11.45
CA THR A 117 -9.21 24.68 -11.66
C THR A 117 -8.38 23.68 -12.44
N LEU A 118 -7.63 24.16 -13.43
CA LEU A 118 -6.61 23.36 -14.11
C LEU A 118 -5.30 23.51 -13.35
N LEU A 119 -4.58 22.42 -13.12
CA LEU A 119 -3.27 22.41 -12.47
C LEU A 119 -2.23 21.86 -13.46
N LEU A 120 -1.02 22.41 -13.41
CA LEU A 120 0.15 21.93 -14.13
C LEU A 120 1.23 21.63 -13.09
N ASP A 121 1.75 20.40 -13.08
CA ASP A 121 2.69 19.92 -12.05
C ASP A 121 2.14 20.09 -10.62
N GLY A 122 0.82 19.90 -10.45
CA GLY A 122 0.13 20.10 -9.17
C GLY A 122 -0.08 21.57 -8.76
N VAL A 123 0.28 22.55 -9.60
CA VAL A 123 0.13 23.98 -9.33
C VAL A 123 -1.02 24.58 -10.16
N ALA A 124 -1.92 25.31 -9.50
CA ALA A 124 -3.05 25.95 -10.17
C ALA A 124 -2.61 26.92 -11.29
N VAL A 125 -3.16 26.72 -12.48
CA VAL A 125 -2.88 27.52 -13.67
C VAL A 125 -3.77 28.76 -13.65
N SER A 126 -3.22 29.88 -13.19
CA SER A 126 -3.92 31.17 -13.14
C SER A 126 -3.64 32.07 -14.35
N ASP A 127 -2.52 31.85 -15.06
CA ASP A 127 -2.18 32.55 -16.30
C ASP A 127 -2.38 31.61 -17.50
N PRO A 128 -3.32 31.91 -18.43
CA PRO A 128 -3.53 31.12 -19.64
C PRO A 128 -2.26 30.88 -20.47
N ILE A 129 -1.24 31.74 -20.37
CA ILE A 129 0.04 31.58 -21.10
C ILE A 129 0.75 30.28 -20.70
N GLN A 130 0.61 29.83 -19.45
CA GLN A 130 1.28 28.62 -18.94
C GLN A 130 0.81 27.34 -19.65
N VAL A 131 -0.42 27.33 -20.16
CA VAL A 131 -1.01 26.19 -20.88
C VAL A 131 -1.22 26.48 -22.37
N GLN A 132 -0.65 27.57 -22.88
CA GLN A 132 -0.73 27.97 -24.29
C GLN A 132 0.53 27.64 -25.10
N ARG A 133 1.46 26.84 -24.56
CA ARG A 133 2.70 26.42 -25.25
C ARG A 133 3.23 25.10 -24.70
N LEU A 134 2.35 24.16 -24.39
CA LEU A 134 2.76 22.86 -23.84
C LEU A 134 3.30 21.96 -24.95
N THR A 135 4.26 21.11 -24.63
CA THR A 135 4.69 20.01 -25.51
C THR A 135 3.88 18.75 -25.20
N PRO A 136 3.79 17.78 -26.12
CA PRO A 136 3.09 16.51 -25.87
C PRO A 136 3.53 15.78 -24.59
N ASN A 137 4.80 15.87 -24.21
CA ASN A 137 5.34 15.24 -22.99
C ASN A 137 4.93 15.93 -21.68
N GLN A 138 4.29 17.10 -21.75
CA GLN A 138 3.82 17.84 -20.57
C GLN A 138 2.32 17.63 -20.31
N LEU A 139 1.65 16.79 -21.12
CA LEU A 139 0.23 16.48 -20.93
C LEU A 139 -0.02 15.67 -19.67
N ASP A 140 0.87 14.74 -19.33
CA ASP A 140 0.77 13.88 -18.15
C ASP A 140 0.82 14.68 -16.83
N ASN A 141 1.32 15.93 -16.89
CA ASN A 141 1.44 16.82 -15.75
C ASN A 141 0.21 17.72 -15.56
N LEU A 142 -0.81 17.61 -16.42
CA LEU A 142 -2.04 18.38 -16.31
C LEU A 142 -3.11 17.62 -15.54
N THR A 143 -3.59 18.23 -14.45
CA THR A 143 -4.75 17.72 -13.70
C THR A 143 -5.86 18.77 -13.62
N PHE A 144 -7.09 18.33 -13.40
CA PHE A 144 -8.25 19.19 -13.20
C PHE A 144 -8.89 18.88 -11.85
N GLN A 145 -9.15 19.93 -11.08
CA GLN A 145 -9.83 19.84 -9.80
C GLN A 145 -11.19 20.54 -9.90
N PRO A 146 -12.31 19.86 -9.66
CA PRO A 146 -13.62 20.49 -9.64
C PRO A 146 -13.74 21.44 -8.44
N ASN A 147 -14.48 22.52 -8.60
CA ASN A 147 -14.79 23.39 -7.47
C ASN A 147 -15.85 22.76 -6.56
N ILE A 148 -15.65 22.89 -5.25
CA ILE A 148 -16.65 22.52 -4.25
C ILE A 148 -17.97 23.24 -4.55
N GLY A 149 -19.03 22.45 -4.72
CA GLY A 149 -20.39 22.95 -5.00
C GLY A 149 -20.72 23.15 -6.49
N PHE A 150 -19.78 22.96 -7.41
CA PHE A 150 -20.10 22.86 -8.83
C PHE A 150 -20.70 21.48 -9.15
N ALA A 151 -21.73 21.43 -9.99
CA ALA A 151 -22.26 20.20 -10.54
C ALA A 151 -22.75 20.46 -11.95
N GLY A 152 -22.36 19.59 -12.87
CA GLY A 152 -22.51 19.78 -14.32
C GLY A 152 -21.21 19.45 -15.04
N ASN A 153 -21.18 19.70 -16.34
CA ASN A 153 -19.99 19.43 -17.15
C ASN A 153 -19.07 20.65 -17.15
N ALA A 154 -17.87 20.49 -16.60
CA ALA A 154 -16.80 21.47 -16.80
C ALA A 154 -16.22 21.27 -18.21
N SER A 155 -16.21 22.32 -19.03
CA SER A 155 -15.73 22.23 -20.41
C SER A 155 -14.78 23.36 -20.77
N PHE A 156 -13.67 23.00 -21.41
CA PHE A 156 -12.70 23.94 -21.95
C PHE A 156 -12.09 23.38 -23.23
N SER A 157 -11.43 24.23 -23.99
CA SER A 157 -10.97 23.90 -25.34
C SER A 157 -9.46 23.82 -25.47
N TYR A 158 -8.99 23.10 -26.48
CA TYR A 158 -7.59 23.07 -26.86
C TYR A 158 -7.41 23.13 -28.38
N THR A 159 -6.22 23.54 -28.79
CA THR A 159 -5.71 23.50 -30.17
C THR A 159 -4.29 22.97 -30.16
N VAL A 160 -3.85 22.38 -31.27
CA VAL A 160 -2.45 21.96 -31.45
C VAL A 160 -1.83 22.69 -32.63
N THR A 161 -0.53 22.97 -32.55
CA THR A 161 0.27 23.65 -33.58
C THR A 161 1.36 22.70 -34.09
N ASP A 162 1.49 22.57 -35.41
CA ASP A 162 2.55 21.78 -36.04
C ASP A 162 3.92 22.49 -36.06
N ASP A 163 4.97 21.75 -36.46
CA ASP A 163 6.35 22.25 -36.60
C ASP A 163 6.54 23.28 -37.73
N ASP A 164 5.53 23.46 -38.58
CA ASP A 164 5.44 24.47 -39.62
C ASP A 164 4.52 25.66 -39.24
N GLY A 165 4.03 25.70 -37.99
CA GLY A 165 3.28 26.77 -37.37
C GLY A 165 1.77 26.87 -37.71
N ALA A 166 1.14 25.86 -38.31
CA ALA A 166 -0.31 25.85 -38.51
C ALA A 166 -1.06 25.20 -37.33
N ASN A 167 -2.27 25.72 -37.06
CA ASN A 167 -3.10 25.31 -35.93
C ASN A 167 -4.22 24.36 -36.38
N SER A 168 -4.57 23.42 -35.50
CA SER A 168 -5.71 22.51 -35.69
C SER A 168 -7.07 23.20 -35.58
N ASN A 169 -8.13 22.42 -35.79
CA ASN A 169 -9.46 22.75 -35.27
C ASN A 169 -9.43 22.89 -33.73
N ILE A 170 -10.38 23.63 -33.20
CA ILE A 170 -10.64 23.70 -31.75
C ILE A 170 -11.37 22.40 -31.35
N ALA A 171 -10.88 21.74 -30.30
CA ALA A 171 -11.49 20.57 -29.68
C ALA A 171 -11.77 20.84 -28.20
N ASN A 172 -12.70 20.12 -27.60
CA ASN A 172 -13.15 20.30 -26.21
C ASN A 172 -12.72 19.16 -25.31
N ILE A 173 -12.36 19.51 -24.08
CA ILE A 173 -12.17 18.61 -22.95
C ILE A 173 -13.39 18.77 -22.05
N THR A 174 -14.06 17.67 -21.70
CA THR A 174 -15.25 17.67 -20.85
C THR A 174 -15.06 16.79 -19.63
N VAL A 175 -15.29 17.34 -18.44
CA VAL A 175 -15.24 16.62 -17.17
C VAL A 175 -16.62 16.70 -16.51
N PRO A 176 -17.41 15.60 -16.50
CA PRO A 176 -18.69 15.57 -15.81
C PRO A 176 -18.50 15.58 -14.29
N VAL A 177 -19.13 16.53 -13.59
CA VAL A 177 -19.04 16.68 -12.13
C VAL A 177 -20.40 16.48 -11.48
N ILE A 178 -20.50 15.52 -10.54
CA ILE A 178 -21.70 15.22 -9.76
C ILE A 178 -21.61 15.84 -8.36
N ALA A 179 -22.74 16.33 -7.84
CA ALA A 179 -22.78 16.97 -6.52
C ALA A 179 -22.67 15.93 -5.41
N PHE A 180 -21.68 16.07 -4.53
CA PHE A 180 -21.68 15.40 -3.23
C PHE A 180 -22.66 16.13 -2.29
N SER A 181 -23.63 15.41 -1.69
CA SER A 181 -24.59 15.99 -0.75
C SER A 181 -24.48 15.35 0.63
N VAL A 182 -23.98 16.12 1.60
CA VAL A 182 -24.03 15.79 3.03
C VAL A 182 -25.42 16.13 3.60
N PRO A 183 -26.02 15.33 4.50
CA PRO A 183 -27.27 15.69 5.17
C PRO A 183 -27.14 17.00 5.96
N ASN A 184 -28.04 17.96 5.69
CA ASN A 184 -28.02 19.32 6.24
C ASN A 184 -28.10 19.37 7.78
N VAL A 185 -27.10 19.99 8.43
CA VAL A 185 -27.19 20.54 9.79
C VAL A 185 -27.44 22.07 9.70
N PRO A 186 -28.42 22.65 10.41
CA PRO A 186 -28.77 24.06 10.21
C PRO A 186 -27.97 25.03 11.11
N GLY A 187 -27.26 25.97 10.47
CA GLY A 187 -27.30 27.40 10.83
C GLY A 187 -25.99 28.15 11.13
N GLY A 188 -25.76 29.24 10.40
CA GLY A 188 -24.84 30.36 10.72
C GLY A 188 -23.90 30.65 9.54
N GLY A 189 -23.94 31.76 8.81
CA GLY A 189 -23.80 33.15 9.23
C GLY A 189 -22.65 33.73 8.39
N GLY A 190 -22.93 34.68 7.50
CA GLY A 190 -22.07 35.00 6.34
C GLY A 190 -20.65 35.53 6.64
N VAL A 191 -19.75 35.31 5.67
CA VAL A 191 -18.37 35.82 5.69
C VAL A 191 -18.20 36.90 4.59
N PRO A 192 -17.58 38.06 4.89
CA PRO A 192 -17.36 39.13 3.93
C PRO A 192 -16.12 38.87 3.05
N SER A 193 -16.16 39.35 1.80
CA SER A 193 -14.99 39.39 0.90
C SER A 193 -13.88 40.30 1.45
N LEU A 194 -12.67 39.76 1.60
CA LEU A 194 -11.44 40.48 2.01
C LEU A 194 -10.40 40.50 0.86
N PRO A 195 -9.43 41.44 0.90
CA PRO A 195 -8.73 42.00 -0.26
C PRO A 195 -7.48 41.22 -0.70
N SER A 196 -6.97 41.57 -1.89
CA SER A 196 -5.83 41.01 -2.62
C SER A 196 -4.44 41.37 -2.05
N GLU A 197 -4.18 41.13 -0.76
CA GLU A 197 -2.80 41.15 -0.23
C GLU A 197 -2.44 39.75 0.26
N ASN A 198 -1.27 39.23 -0.17
CA ASN A 198 -0.76 37.92 0.23
C ASN A 198 -0.80 37.78 1.76
N LEU A 199 -1.61 36.85 2.26
CA LEU A 199 -1.70 36.54 3.67
C LEU A 199 -0.67 35.46 3.99
N PRO A 200 0.25 35.70 4.95
CA PRO A 200 1.18 34.66 5.34
C PRO A 200 0.42 33.42 5.85
N PRO A 201 0.96 32.21 5.63
CA PRO A 201 0.37 30.99 6.16
C PRO A 201 0.30 31.04 7.69
N GLU A 202 -0.64 30.31 8.27
CA GLU A 202 -0.76 30.14 9.72
C GLU A 202 -0.19 28.76 10.07
N ALA A 203 0.99 28.72 10.69
CA ALA A 203 1.63 27.47 11.12
C ALA A 203 1.06 27.03 12.47
N GLU A 204 0.76 25.74 12.62
CA GLU A 204 0.12 25.19 13.81
C GLU A 204 1.13 24.55 14.76
N ASN A 205 0.86 24.63 16.06
CA ASN A 205 1.69 23.95 17.04
C ASN A 205 1.30 22.48 17.07
N GLU A 206 2.29 21.60 17.05
CA GLU A 206 2.10 20.17 17.14
C GLU A 206 2.52 19.67 18.51
N THR A 207 1.89 18.58 18.95
CA THR A 207 2.31 17.87 20.16
C THR A 207 2.22 16.38 19.93
N ALA A 208 3.29 15.67 20.29
CA ALA A 208 3.31 14.21 20.31
C ALA A 208 3.99 13.71 21.58
N ASN A 209 3.63 12.50 21.97
CA ASN A 209 4.36 11.71 22.94
C ASN A 209 5.35 10.83 22.19
N ILE A 210 6.59 10.75 22.69
CA ILE A 210 7.68 10.00 22.05
C ILE A 210 8.37 9.16 23.15
N PRO A 211 8.53 7.84 22.99
CA PRO A 211 9.27 7.02 23.95
C PRO A 211 10.77 7.37 23.95
N ASN A 212 11.46 7.14 25.07
CA ASN A 212 12.92 7.21 25.12
C ASN A 212 13.54 5.80 25.10
N ASP A 213 13.35 5.11 23.98
CA ASP A 213 13.83 3.74 23.71
C ASP A 213 15.21 3.70 23.00
N GLY A 214 15.81 4.86 22.73
CA GLY A 214 17.10 4.98 22.06
C GLY A 214 17.05 4.90 20.53
N THR A 215 15.86 4.93 19.93
CA THR A 215 15.67 4.94 18.47
C THR A 215 15.03 6.25 17.96
N PRO A 216 15.23 6.63 16.67
CA PRO A 216 14.55 7.78 16.10
C PRO A 216 13.06 7.53 15.82
N SER A 217 12.16 8.10 16.60
CA SER A 217 10.72 7.98 16.39
C SER A 217 10.19 9.00 15.37
N VAL A 218 9.13 8.63 14.63
CA VAL A 218 8.43 9.56 13.74
C VAL A 218 7.78 10.67 14.56
N ILE A 219 7.93 11.92 14.12
CA ILE A 219 7.29 13.07 14.74
C ILE A 219 6.09 13.54 13.90
N PRO A 220 5.14 14.28 14.50
CA PRO A 220 4.05 14.87 13.74
C PRO A 220 4.57 15.69 12.55
N PRO A 221 3.92 15.56 11.38
CA PRO A 221 4.30 16.36 10.22
C PRO A 221 4.13 17.84 10.53
N LEU A 222 5.02 18.67 9.99
CA LEU A 222 4.89 20.13 10.13
C LEU A 222 3.68 20.59 9.33
N THR A 223 2.73 21.27 9.98
CA THR A 223 1.50 21.75 9.34
C THR A 223 1.42 23.28 9.31
N ALA A 224 0.83 23.81 8.24
CA ALA A 224 0.42 25.20 8.14
C ALA A 224 -0.73 25.35 7.14
N ILE A 225 -1.66 26.26 7.44
CA ILE A 225 -2.80 26.58 6.58
C ILE A 225 -2.54 27.93 5.93
N ASP A 226 -2.50 27.93 4.61
CA ASP A 226 -2.54 29.16 3.82
C ASP A 226 -3.97 29.40 3.32
N ARG A 227 -4.49 30.60 3.52
CA ARG A 227 -5.88 30.95 3.19
C ARG A 227 -6.02 31.57 1.81
N ASP A 228 -4.93 32.03 1.21
CA ASP A 228 -4.90 32.61 -0.12
C ASP A 228 -3.83 32.00 -1.05
N GLY A 229 -3.07 31.01 -0.58
CA GLY A 229 -2.15 30.22 -1.37
C GLY A 229 -1.93 28.79 -0.85
N SER A 230 -0.72 28.27 -1.08
CA SER A 230 -0.23 26.96 -0.63
C SER A 230 1.14 27.13 0.04
N VAL A 231 1.44 26.26 1.00
CA VAL A 231 2.76 26.21 1.65
C VAL A 231 3.82 25.67 0.67
N ASN A 232 4.87 26.45 0.44
CA ASN A 232 5.96 26.14 -0.48
C ASN A 232 7.08 25.33 0.21
N PHE A 233 7.51 25.75 1.39
CA PHE A 233 8.48 25.01 2.21
C PHE A 233 8.41 25.40 3.69
N TYR A 234 8.91 24.51 4.55
CA TYR A 234 9.12 24.74 5.97
C TYR A 234 10.58 25.08 6.28
N THR A 235 10.79 25.89 7.30
CA THR A 235 12.10 26.24 7.85
C THR A 235 12.10 25.90 9.33
N ILE A 236 12.97 24.98 9.76
CA ILE A 236 13.23 24.80 11.20
C ILE A 236 14.08 25.98 11.66
N THR A 237 13.64 26.70 12.69
CA THR A 237 14.28 27.92 13.18
C THR A 237 15.14 27.69 14.42
N GLU A 238 14.92 26.58 15.13
CA GLU A 238 15.68 26.15 16.30
C GLU A 238 15.65 24.61 16.33
N LEU A 239 16.79 23.95 16.52
CA LEU A 239 16.84 22.49 16.70
C LEU A 239 16.43 22.14 18.14
N PRO A 240 15.84 20.96 18.36
CA PRO A 240 15.53 20.50 19.72
C PRO A 240 16.81 20.32 20.54
N GLY A 241 16.68 20.44 21.86
CA GLY A 241 17.71 20.01 22.82
C GLY A 241 17.31 18.69 23.48
N ASN A 242 18.29 17.99 24.04
CA ASN A 242 18.13 16.67 24.67
C ASN A 242 17.63 15.58 23.70
N GLY A 243 18.19 15.57 22.49
CA GLY A 243 17.90 14.61 21.44
C GLY A 243 18.30 15.15 20.07
N THR A 244 18.14 14.33 19.04
CA THR A 244 18.66 14.55 17.70
C THR A 244 17.55 14.40 16.66
N LEU A 245 17.43 15.37 15.74
CA LEU A 245 16.56 15.23 14.58
C LEU A 245 17.28 14.54 13.43
N PHE A 246 16.55 13.71 12.70
CA PHE A 246 17.02 13.07 11.48
C PHE A 246 16.13 13.45 10.30
N LEU A 247 16.72 13.49 9.10
CA LEU A 247 16.00 13.61 7.84
C LEU A 247 16.43 12.46 6.95
N ASN A 248 15.51 11.55 6.62
CA ASN A 248 15.82 10.32 5.87
C ASN A 248 16.95 9.51 6.49
N GLY A 249 16.95 9.37 7.83
CA GLY A 249 17.96 8.64 8.59
C GLY A 249 19.32 9.34 8.71
N GLU A 250 19.51 10.53 8.13
CA GLU A 250 20.73 11.33 8.32
C GLU A 250 20.59 12.36 9.45
N GLU A 251 21.60 12.41 10.32
CA GLU A 251 21.65 13.32 11.48
C GLU A 251 21.64 14.81 11.06
N ILE A 252 20.75 15.59 11.67
CA ILE A 252 20.68 17.04 11.50
C ILE A 252 21.57 17.71 12.56
N THR A 253 22.81 17.99 12.18
CA THR A 253 23.80 18.64 13.06
C THR A 253 23.74 20.17 13.02
N SER A 254 23.03 20.76 12.06
CA SER A 254 22.90 22.21 11.92
C SER A 254 21.64 22.66 11.17
N LEU A 255 21.18 23.89 11.45
CA LEU A 255 20.01 24.48 10.80
C LEU A 255 20.16 24.64 9.27
N ASP A 256 21.38 24.67 8.73
CA ASP A 256 21.60 24.78 7.29
C ASP A 256 21.03 23.58 6.52
N GLN A 257 20.90 22.41 7.16
CA GLN A 257 20.33 21.19 6.57
C GLN A 257 18.79 21.26 6.46
N VAL A 258 18.13 22.13 7.24
CA VAL A 258 16.67 22.15 7.43
C VAL A 258 16.06 23.55 7.20
N GLN A 259 16.77 24.39 6.44
CA GLN A 259 16.32 25.74 6.11
C GLN A 259 15.22 25.80 5.03
N ARG A 260 15.07 24.73 4.23
CA ARG A 260 14.10 24.65 3.13
C ARG A 260 13.65 23.21 2.93
N LEU A 261 12.73 22.76 3.78
CA LEU A 261 12.11 21.45 3.68
C LEU A 261 10.85 21.54 2.82
N THR A 262 10.75 20.75 1.75
CA THR A 262 9.46 20.60 1.06
C THR A 262 8.44 19.96 2.02
N PRO A 263 7.12 20.09 1.78
CA PRO A 263 6.13 19.42 2.61
C PRO A 263 6.37 17.90 2.76
N SER A 264 6.82 17.24 1.68
CA SER A 264 7.21 15.83 1.73
C SER A 264 8.44 15.57 2.62
N GLN A 265 9.50 16.38 2.52
CA GLN A 265 10.69 16.24 3.39
C GLN A 265 10.39 16.56 4.85
N ALA A 266 9.48 17.50 5.12
CA ALA A 266 9.04 17.81 6.47
C ALA A 266 8.26 16.65 7.11
N GLY A 267 7.56 15.83 6.32
CA GLY A 267 6.93 14.59 6.79
C GLY A 267 7.89 13.41 7.00
N GLN A 268 9.18 13.57 6.66
CA GLN A 268 10.22 12.54 6.82
C GLN A 268 11.15 12.81 8.02
N LEU A 269 10.78 13.75 8.89
CA LEU A 269 11.55 14.04 10.09
C LEU A 269 11.29 12.97 11.15
N THR A 270 12.36 12.48 11.75
CA THR A 270 12.30 11.63 12.96
C THR A 270 13.14 12.27 14.08
N PHE A 271 12.89 11.86 15.31
CA PHE A 271 13.56 12.40 16.51
C PHE A 271 13.98 11.27 17.45
N GLU A 272 15.25 11.24 17.82
CA GLU A 272 15.81 10.34 18.84
C GLU A 272 16.11 11.15 20.11
N PRO A 273 15.48 10.86 21.26
CA PRO A 273 15.80 11.53 22.51
C PRO A 273 17.23 11.19 23.01
N ASP A 274 17.87 12.10 23.75
CA ASP A 274 19.14 11.77 24.43
C ASP A 274 18.89 10.65 25.46
N SER A 275 19.81 9.69 25.55
CA SER A 275 19.74 8.59 26.53
C SER A 275 19.41 9.09 27.95
N ASN A 276 18.37 8.54 28.58
CA ASN A 276 17.87 8.87 29.92
C ASN A 276 17.21 10.26 30.09
N PHE A 277 16.79 10.92 29.01
CA PHE A 277 16.00 12.14 29.07
C PHE A 277 14.48 11.86 29.06
N THR A 278 13.75 12.39 30.03
CA THR A 278 12.27 12.34 30.06
C THR A 278 11.74 13.74 30.31
N GLY A 279 10.66 14.10 29.64
CA GLY A 279 10.00 15.39 29.73
C GLY A 279 9.92 16.10 28.39
N ASP A 280 9.62 17.39 28.43
CA ASP A 280 9.32 18.13 27.20
C ASP A 280 10.59 18.52 26.45
N VAL A 281 10.67 18.09 25.20
CA VAL A 281 11.53 18.68 24.17
C VAL A 281 10.66 19.53 23.25
N SER A 282 11.24 20.60 22.70
CA SER A 282 10.56 21.35 21.65
C SER A 282 11.53 21.92 20.65
N PHE A 283 11.07 22.03 19.41
CA PHE A 283 11.75 22.78 18.37
C PHE A 283 10.75 23.70 17.65
N THR A 284 11.25 24.71 16.94
CA THR A 284 10.40 25.72 16.32
C THR A 284 10.57 25.75 14.81
N PHE A 285 9.49 26.08 14.10
CA PHE A 285 9.50 26.18 12.65
C PHE A 285 8.61 27.33 12.14
N THR A 286 8.81 27.68 10.87
CA THR A 286 7.93 28.57 10.10
C THR A 286 7.62 27.96 8.74
N ALA A 287 6.43 28.22 8.21
CA ALA A 287 6.05 27.92 6.84
C ALA A 287 6.22 29.17 5.95
N THR A 288 6.62 28.98 4.70
CA THR A 288 6.64 30.04 3.68
C THR A 288 5.71 29.64 2.55
N ASP A 289 4.80 30.53 2.15
CA ASP A 289 3.86 30.28 1.05
C ASP A 289 4.52 30.40 -0.34
N ASN A 290 3.73 30.10 -1.38
CA ASN A 290 4.12 30.23 -2.78
C ASN A 290 4.39 31.68 -3.23
N ASP A 291 3.93 32.67 -2.47
CA ASP A 291 4.09 34.10 -2.73
C ASP A 291 5.18 34.76 -1.83
N GLY A 292 5.90 33.93 -1.05
CA GLY A 292 7.04 34.28 -0.24
C GLY A 292 6.74 34.93 1.11
N ALA A 293 5.48 34.94 1.59
CA ALA A 293 5.21 35.38 2.97
C ALA A 293 5.43 34.23 3.96
N VAL A 294 5.91 34.61 5.14
CA VAL A 294 6.37 33.69 6.18
C VAL A 294 5.37 33.71 7.33
N SER A 295 5.01 32.52 7.82
CA SER A 295 4.05 32.34 8.90
C SER A 295 4.50 32.92 10.25
N ASN A 296 3.63 32.82 11.24
CA ASN A 296 4.05 32.80 12.64
C ASN A 296 5.04 31.65 12.90
N ILE A 297 5.82 31.78 13.98
CA ILE A 297 6.60 30.66 14.50
C ILE A 297 5.65 29.70 15.21
N ALA A 298 5.70 28.44 14.82
CA ALA A 298 5.02 27.33 15.48
C ALA A 298 6.04 26.46 16.22
N THR A 299 5.55 25.72 17.20
CA THR A 299 6.35 24.84 18.07
C THR A 299 5.86 23.42 17.90
N VAL A 300 6.78 22.50 17.65
CA VAL A 300 6.55 21.07 17.86
C VAL A 300 7.00 20.78 19.29
N ARG A 301 6.08 20.33 20.14
CA ARG A 301 6.38 19.90 21.51
C ARG A 301 6.34 18.38 21.56
N LEU A 302 7.49 17.77 21.77
CA LEU A 302 7.63 16.33 21.98
C LEU A 302 7.65 16.09 23.49
N ILE A 303 6.65 15.38 24.00
CA ILE A 303 6.64 14.90 25.38
C ILE A 303 7.41 13.59 25.36
N VAL A 304 8.67 13.63 25.78
CA VAL A 304 9.47 12.41 25.90
C VAL A 304 9.01 11.70 27.16
N GLU A 305 8.34 10.57 27.00
CA GLU A 305 7.86 9.76 28.12
C GLU A 305 8.98 8.81 28.58
N GLU A 306 8.89 8.31 29.82
CA GLU A 306 9.75 7.19 30.20
C GLU A 306 9.44 6.04 29.24
N ASP A 307 10.45 5.27 28.90
CA ASP A 307 10.24 4.03 28.17
C ASP A 307 9.51 3.07 29.12
N ASP A 308 8.17 3.04 29.02
CA ASP A 308 7.30 2.21 29.87
C ASP A 308 7.53 0.69 29.65
N SER A 309 8.35 0.32 28.67
CA SER A 309 8.82 -1.05 28.41
C SER A 309 10.06 -1.47 29.22
N ILE A 310 10.77 -0.58 29.90
CA ILE A 310 11.90 -0.96 30.77
C ILE A 310 11.59 -0.58 32.22
N PRO A 311 11.00 -1.48 33.04
CA PRO A 311 10.74 -1.21 34.44
C PRO A 311 12.05 -1.27 35.23
N ARG A 312 12.73 -0.12 35.39
CA ARG A 312 13.78 0.05 36.40
C ARG A 312 13.17 0.22 37.79
N GLY A 313 12.76 -0.90 38.39
CA GLY A 313 12.58 -1.02 39.85
C GLY A 313 11.14 -1.17 40.36
N GLU A 314 10.16 -1.43 39.51
CA GLU A 314 8.90 -2.07 39.93
C GLU A 314 8.97 -3.57 39.65
N VAL A 315 8.33 -4.39 40.50
CA VAL A 315 8.08 -5.82 40.22
C VAL A 315 7.56 -5.90 38.79
N ILE A 316 8.04 -6.84 37.96
CA ILE A 316 7.39 -7.11 36.67
C ILE A 316 5.93 -7.42 37.00
N ASP A 317 5.07 -6.41 36.86
CA ASP A 317 3.63 -6.56 36.80
C ASP A 317 3.41 -7.24 35.45
N ASP A 318 2.61 -8.30 35.47
CA ASP A 318 2.05 -8.96 34.28
C ASP A 318 1.46 -7.97 33.26
N GLY A 319 1.13 -6.74 33.70
CA GLY A 319 0.51 -5.59 33.02
C GLY A 319 1.12 -5.03 31.73
N GLY A 320 1.79 -5.86 30.93
CA GLY A 320 2.10 -5.60 29.52
C GLY A 320 1.94 -6.82 28.59
N CYS A 321 1.77 -8.03 29.12
CA CYS A 321 1.51 -9.27 28.34
C CYS A 321 0.05 -9.74 28.48
N ASP A 322 -0.83 -8.90 29.01
CA ASP A 322 -2.24 -9.20 28.99
C ASP A 322 -2.70 -9.18 27.53
N CYS A 323 -2.97 -10.37 27.00
CA CYS A 323 -3.61 -10.51 25.69
C CYS A 323 -4.87 -9.64 25.67
N PRO A 324 -4.95 -8.63 24.77
CA PRO A 324 -6.14 -7.84 24.65
C PRO A 324 -7.30 -8.79 24.36
N PRO A 325 -8.52 -8.51 24.86
CA PRO A 325 -9.65 -9.36 24.53
C PRO A 325 -9.83 -9.35 23.02
N LEU A 326 -9.87 -10.54 22.42
CA LEU A 326 -10.28 -10.74 21.03
C LEU A 326 -11.50 -9.84 20.74
N PRO A 327 -11.47 -9.00 19.71
CA PRO A 327 -12.61 -8.17 19.35
C PRO A 327 -13.85 -9.05 19.21
N GLU A 328 -14.82 -8.91 20.13
CA GLU A 328 -16.10 -9.62 20.00
C GLU A 328 -16.81 -9.09 18.74
N PHE A 329 -16.72 -9.83 17.64
CA PHE A 329 -17.63 -9.63 16.53
C PHE A 329 -19.02 -10.06 16.98
N GLY A 330 -19.92 -9.07 17.11
CA GLY A 330 -21.33 -9.37 17.33
C GLY A 330 -21.79 -10.29 16.22
N THR A 331 -22.39 -11.44 16.57
CA THR A 331 -22.89 -12.47 15.64
C THR A 331 -23.26 -11.85 14.29
N VAL A 332 -22.40 -12.01 13.27
CA VAL A 332 -22.75 -11.59 11.92
C VAL A 332 -24.01 -12.38 11.60
N PRO A 333 -25.16 -11.73 11.38
CA PRO A 333 -26.35 -12.45 11.03
C PRO A 333 -26.10 -12.97 9.62
N LEU A 334 -25.61 -14.21 9.51
CA LEU A 334 -25.68 -14.96 8.27
C LEU A 334 -27.11 -14.76 7.77
N PRO A 335 -27.32 -14.24 6.55
CA PRO A 335 -28.66 -14.18 6.01
C PRO A 335 -29.21 -15.60 6.07
N GLU A 336 -30.20 -15.82 6.95
CA GLU A 336 -30.88 -17.11 7.07
C GLU A 336 -31.15 -17.60 5.65
N PRO A 337 -30.72 -18.82 5.28
CA PRO A 337 -30.86 -19.32 3.92
C PRO A 337 -32.33 -19.16 3.62
N SER A 338 -32.61 -18.17 2.77
CA SER A 338 -33.97 -17.68 2.65
C SER A 338 -34.73 -18.89 2.17
N GLY A 339 -35.64 -19.43 3.00
CA GLY A 339 -36.36 -20.68 2.80
C GLY A 339 -37.32 -20.61 1.60
N LEU A 340 -36.76 -20.28 0.45
CA LEU A 340 -37.38 -19.89 -0.79
C LEU A 340 -37.41 -21.13 -1.64
N THR A 341 -38.42 -21.95 -1.41
CA THR A 341 -38.75 -22.97 -2.40
C THR A 341 -39.20 -22.27 -3.69
N PRO A 342 -38.92 -22.82 -4.89
CA PRO A 342 -39.38 -22.28 -6.17
C PRO A 342 -40.90 -22.01 -6.24
N SER A 343 -41.67 -22.67 -5.35
CA SER A 343 -43.12 -22.54 -5.28
C SER A 343 -43.65 -21.17 -4.81
N THR A 344 -42.79 -20.27 -4.31
CA THR A 344 -43.19 -18.98 -3.72
C THR A 344 -43.26 -17.80 -4.71
N PHE A 345 -42.77 -17.93 -5.96
CA PHE A 345 -42.54 -16.80 -6.89
C PHE A 345 -43.41 -16.77 -8.16
N ASN A 346 -44.65 -17.27 -8.09
CA ASN A 346 -45.60 -17.10 -9.20
C ASN A 346 -46.12 -15.65 -9.29
N GLY A 347 -45.30 -14.71 -9.76
CA GLY A 347 -45.66 -13.29 -9.88
C GLY A 347 -44.79 -12.39 -10.77
N PHE A 348 -43.57 -12.79 -11.12
CA PHE A 348 -42.65 -12.02 -11.98
C PHE A 348 -42.27 -12.84 -13.23
N GLY A 349 -41.86 -12.20 -14.32
CA GLY A 349 -41.40 -12.91 -15.52
C GLY A 349 -39.96 -13.37 -15.32
N SER A 350 -39.77 -14.64 -14.98
CA SER A 350 -38.46 -15.27 -14.84
C SER A 350 -37.90 -15.75 -16.19
N ILE A 351 -36.58 -15.89 -16.25
CA ILE A 351 -35.88 -16.58 -17.33
C ILE A 351 -35.61 -18.00 -16.82
N ASP A 352 -36.35 -18.95 -17.36
CA ASP A 352 -36.33 -20.35 -16.90
C ASP A 352 -35.59 -21.23 -17.93
N GLY A 353 -34.62 -22.01 -17.44
CA GLY A 353 -33.97 -23.12 -18.14
C GLY A 353 -34.79 -24.40 -18.13
N THR A 354 -34.11 -25.54 -18.26
CA THR A 354 -34.66 -26.90 -18.33
C THR A 354 -33.87 -27.86 -17.43
N ASP A 355 -34.29 -29.12 -17.35
CA ASP A 355 -33.51 -30.14 -16.64
C ASP A 355 -32.35 -30.73 -17.49
N GLU A 356 -31.94 -30.04 -18.56
CA GLU A 356 -30.77 -30.36 -19.40
C GLU A 356 -29.79 -29.18 -19.37
N SER A 357 -28.49 -29.44 -19.54
CA SER A 357 -27.46 -28.39 -19.64
C SER A 357 -27.82 -27.29 -20.65
N ASP A 358 -28.00 -26.08 -20.14
CA ASP A 358 -28.47 -24.91 -20.85
C ASP A 358 -27.39 -23.82 -20.99
N THR A 359 -27.66 -22.87 -21.89
CA THR A 359 -26.91 -21.61 -21.96
C THR A 359 -27.94 -20.49 -21.90
N ILE A 360 -27.97 -19.78 -20.78
CA ILE A 360 -29.02 -18.83 -20.43
C ILE A 360 -28.45 -17.42 -20.43
N PRO A 361 -28.76 -16.60 -21.45
CA PRO A 361 -28.46 -15.18 -21.44
C PRO A 361 -29.56 -14.38 -20.72
N GLY A 362 -29.15 -13.53 -19.79
CA GLY A 362 -29.94 -12.48 -19.18
C GLY A 362 -30.24 -11.33 -20.15
N SER A 363 -30.72 -10.23 -19.60
CA SER A 363 -31.11 -9.01 -20.30
C SER A 363 -30.23 -7.83 -19.86
N LEU A 364 -30.59 -6.60 -20.22
CA LEU A 364 -29.86 -5.40 -19.76
C LEU A 364 -30.58 -4.72 -18.58
N GLY A 365 -31.37 -5.46 -17.82
CA GLY A 365 -31.96 -4.98 -16.58
C GLY A 365 -32.26 -6.15 -15.66
N SER A 366 -32.59 -5.86 -14.41
CA SER A 366 -32.78 -6.84 -13.34
C SER A 366 -33.63 -8.06 -13.74
N ASP A 367 -32.99 -9.22 -13.70
CA ASP A 367 -33.51 -10.52 -14.06
C ASP A 367 -33.62 -11.46 -12.85
N LEU A 368 -34.49 -12.46 -13.01
CA LEU A 368 -34.63 -13.58 -12.09
C LEU A 368 -34.47 -14.85 -12.92
N VAL A 369 -33.37 -15.55 -12.73
CA VAL A 369 -32.95 -16.70 -13.55
C VAL A 369 -33.03 -17.99 -12.73
N PHE A 370 -33.66 -19.02 -13.30
CA PHE A 370 -33.66 -20.38 -12.74
C PHE A 370 -33.18 -21.35 -13.81
N ALA A 371 -32.03 -22.00 -13.61
CA ALA A 371 -31.47 -22.92 -14.61
C ALA A 371 -32.01 -24.36 -14.47
N PHE A 372 -32.25 -24.78 -13.23
CA PHE A 372 -32.84 -26.07 -12.80
C PHE A 372 -31.85 -27.22 -12.68
N ALA A 373 -31.67 -28.06 -13.70
CA ALA A 373 -30.81 -29.22 -13.56
C ALA A 373 -29.95 -29.44 -14.80
N GLY A 374 -28.77 -30.03 -14.61
CA GLY A 374 -27.74 -30.17 -15.64
C GLY A 374 -26.69 -29.07 -15.52
N ASP A 375 -25.53 -29.28 -16.13
CA ASP A 375 -24.41 -28.34 -16.05
C ASP A 375 -24.71 -27.09 -16.89
N ASP A 376 -25.08 -25.98 -16.25
CA ASP A 376 -25.60 -24.79 -16.90
C ASP A 376 -24.56 -23.67 -17.07
N ARG A 377 -24.67 -22.87 -18.14
CA ARG A 377 -23.92 -21.61 -18.29
C ARG A 377 -24.86 -20.42 -18.27
N ILE A 378 -24.66 -19.49 -17.34
CA ILE A 378 -25.53 -18.33 -17.14
C ILE A 378 -24.72 -17.04 -17.22
N GLU A 379 -25.16 -16.10 -18.06
CA GLU A 379 -24.60 -14.74 -18.16
C GLU A 379 -25.72 -13.74 -17.83
N ALA A 380 -25.61 -13.04 -16.70
CA ALA A 380 -26.67 -12.14 -16.21
C ALA A 380 -26.69 -10.78 -16.93
N PHE A 381 -25.52 -10.32 -17.40
CA PHE A 381 -25.28 -9.02 -18.07
C PHE A 381 -25.47 -7.78 -17.18
N GLU A 382 -26.26 -6.78 -17.61
CA GLU A 382 -26.45 -5.55 -16.83
C GLU A 382 -27.75 -5.69 -16.05
N GLY A 383 -27.75 -5.35 -14.76
CA GLY A 383 -28.95 -5.53 -13.97
C GLY A 383 -28.64 -5.61 -12.49
N ASN A 384 -29.66 -5.91 -11.70
CA ASN A 384 -29.43 -6.41 -10.35
C ASN A 384 -30.15 -7.75 -10.36
N ASP A 385 -29.39 -8.81 -10.58
CA ASP A 385 -29.91 -10.09 -11.00
C ASP A 385 -29.94 -11.07 -9.84
N ILE A 386 -30.88 -12.00 -9.88
CA ILE A 386 -30.90 -13.13 -8.95
C ILE A 386 -30.83 -14.40 -9.79
N VAL A 387 -29.73 -15.13 -9.66
CA VAL A 387 -29.44 -16.31 -10.47
C VAL A 387 -29.41 -17.55 -9.57
N TYR A 388 -30.22 -18.54 -9.93
CA TYR A 388 -30.21 -19.86 -9.30
C TYR A 388 -29.77 -20.91 -10.32
N GLY A 389 -28.68 -21.61 -10.03
CA GLY A 389 -28.22 -22.76 -10.82
C GLY A 389 -29.13 -23.95 -10.68
N GLY A 390 -29.13 -24.55 -9.49
CA GLY A 390 -29.93 -25.74 -9.20
C GLY A 390 -29.02 -26.97 -9.09
N ASP A 391 -29.36 -28.09 -9.74
CA ASP A 391 -28.57 -29.32 -9.68
C ASP A 391 -27.60 -29.40 -10.87
N GLY A 392 -26.30 -29.52 -10.68
CA GLY A 392 -25.31 -29.63 -11.76
C GLY A 392 -24.06 -28.82 -11.49
N ASP A 393 -23.02 -29.03 -12.29
CA ASP A 393 -21.80 -28.23 -12.19
C ASP A 393 -21.98 -26.96 -13.05
N ASP A 394 -22.45 -25.85 -12.47
CA ASP A 394 -22.79 -24.65 -13.24
C ASP A 394 -21.67 -23.61 -13.30
N LEU A 395 -21.76 -22.74 -14.32
CA LEU A 395 -20.89 -21.59 -14.49
C LEU A 395 -21.71 -20.29 -14.64
N LYS A 396 -21.55 -19.38 -13.68
CA LYS A 396 -22.38 -18.18 -13.50
C LYS A 396 -21.55 -16.91 -13.55
N PHE A 397 -22.00 -15.92 -14.31
CA PHE A 397 -21.42 -14.58 -14.37
C PHE A 397 -22.48 -13.53 -13.97
N GLY A 398 -22.20 -12.74 -12.93
CA GLY A 398 -23.01 -11.59 -12.53
C GLY A 398 -22.84 -10.39 -13.48
N ASP A 399 -21.65 -10.21 -14.05
CA ASP A 399 -21.32 -9.10 -14.96
C ASP A 399 -21.45 -7.70 -14.33
N GLN A 400 -22.51 -6.92 -14.57
CA GLN A 400 -22.65 -5.55 -14.10
C GLN A 400 -23.89 -5.33 -13.25
N GLY A 401 -23.66 -4.75 -12.07
CA GLY A 401 -24.69 -4.34 -11.11
C GLY A 401 -24.72 -5.27 -9.90
N ASN A 402 -25.77 -5.25 -9.09
CA ASN A 402 -25.71 -5.91 -7.78
C ASN A 402 -26.44 -7.26 -7.86
N ASP A 403 -25.66 -8.33 -7.99
CA ASP A 403 -26.16 -9.65 -8.36
C ASP A 403 -26.06 -10.65 -7.19
N SER A 404 -27.10 -11.47 -7.03
CA SER A 404 -27.10 -12.60 -6.09
C SER A 404 -26.99 -13.89 -6.88
N LEU A 405 -25.90 -14.62 -6.70
CA LEU A 405 -25.61 -15.86 -7.42
C LEU A 405 -25.71 -17.04 -6.45
N LEU A 406 -26.62 -17.98 -6.71
CA LEU A 406 -26.71 -19.20 -5.91
C LEU A 406 -26.29 -20.40 -6.74
N GLY A 407 -25.33 -21.14 -6.18
CA GLY A 407 -24.75 -22.37 -6.74
C GLY A 407 -25.84 -23.43 -6.90
N GLY A 408 -26.10 -24.13 -5.79
CA GLY A 408 -27.07 -25.21 -5.73
C GLY A 408 -26.35 -26.51 -5.38
N ASP A 409 -26.85 -27.63 -5.90
CA ASP A 409 -26.22 -28.94 -5.80
C ASP A 409 -25.21 -29.09 -6.94
N GLY A 410 -23.98 -29.54 -6.70
CA GLY A 410 -22.93 -29.70 -7.72
C GLY A 410 -21.70 -28.85 -7.42
N ASN A 411 -20.64 -29.00 -8.22
CA ASN A 411 -19.44 -28.18 -8.11
C ASN A 411 -19.56 -26.98 -9.04
N ASP A 412 -19.91 -25.83 -8.48
CA ASP A 412 -20.24 -24.61 -9.17
C ASP A 412 -19.03 -23.67 -9.33
N THR A 413 -19.10 -22.82 -10.35
CA THR A 413 -18.21 -21.66 -10.52
C THR A 413 -19.04 -20.39 -10.56
N LEU A 414 -18.90 -19.55 -9.54
CA LEU A 414 -19.63 -18.32 -9.35
C LEU A 414 -18.68 -17.13 -9.50
N ILE A 415 -18.95 -16.28 -10.49
CA ILE A 415 -18.12 -15.11 -10.78
C ILE A 415 -18.99 -13.87 -10.62
N GLY A 416 -18.62 -13.04 -9.65
CA GLY A 416 -19.28 -11.80 -9.25
C GLY A 416 -19.27 -10.70 -10.29
N SER A 417 -19.65 -9.51 -9.87
CA SER A 417 -19.89 -8.37 -10.76
C SER A 417 -18.88 -7.25 -10.54
N ASN A 418 -18.80 -6.33 -11.51
CA ASN A 418 -18.10 -5.03 -11.33
C ASN A 418 -19.09 -3.92 -10.94
N GLY A 419 -20.20 -4.26 -10.26
CA GLY A 419 -21.30 -3.37 -9.81
C GLY A 419 -20.93 -2.38 -8.71
N SER A 420 -21.89 -1.88 -7.91
CA SER A 420 -21.58 -0.88 -6.86
C SER A 420 -21.86 -1.31 -5.42
N GLU A 421 -22.50 -2.48 -5.17
CA GLU A 421 -22.63 -3.14 -3.86
C GLU A 421 -22.92 -4.67 -4.01
N ASP A 422 -22.37 -5.49 -3.10
CA ASP A 422 -22.58 -6.91 -2.72
C ASP A 422 -22.90 -7.97 -3.81
N LEU A 423 -21.91 -8.83 -4.13
CA LEU A 423 -22.18 -10.23 -4.46
C LEU A 423 -22.70 -10.95 -3.21
N ALA A 424 -23.74 -11.78 -3.36
CA ALA A 424 -24.05 -12.84 -2.40
C ALA A 424 -23.94 -14.18 -3.14
N ALA A 425 -22.78 -14.82 -3.02
CA ALA A 425 -22.53 -16.17 -3.52
C ALA A 425 -22.71 -17.16 -2.38
N SER A 426 -23.57 -18.16 -2.55
CA SER A 426 -23.85 -19.16 -1.51
C SER A 426 -24.08 -20.55 -2.12
N ALA A 427 -23.32 -21.53 -1.65
CA ALA A 427 -23.65 -22.94 -1.79
C ALA A 427 -24.28 -23.52 -0.51
N ASN A 428 -24.99 -24.63 -0.64
CA ASN A 428 -25.80 -25.20 0.46
C ASN A 428 -25.53 -26.70 0.71
N PHE A 429 -24.62 -27.32 -0.05
CA PHE A 429 -24.41 -28.78 -0.08
C PHE A 429 -22.92 -29.10 -0.18
N GLU A 430 -22.50 -30.27 0.35
CA GLU A 430 -21.10 -30.78 0.52
C GLU A 430 -20.25 -30.90 -0.77
N ASN A 431 -20.29 -29.95 -1.68
CA ASN A 431 -19.56 -29.96 -2.95
C ASN A 431 -18.49 -28.87 -2.96
N ASP A 432 -17.45 -29.08 -3.77
CA ASP A 432 -16.30 -28.16 -3.83
C ASP A 432 -16.56 -27.07 -4.89
N ASP A 433 -16.73 -25.84 -4.46
CA ASP A 433 -17.12 -24.70 -5.29
C ASP A 433 -15.98 -23.69 -5.53
N PHE A 434 -16.09 -22.92 -6.61
CA PHE A 434 -15.17 -21.82 -6.93
C PHE A 434 -15.90 -20.48 -6.96
N LEU A 435 -15.53 -19.54 -6.09
CA LEU A 435 -16.18 -18.25 -5.94
C LEU A 435 -15.18 -17.10 -6.18
N TYR A 436 -15.60 -16.07 -6.89
CA TYR A 436 -14.77 -14.90 -7.21
C TYR A 436 -15.59 -13.60 -7.12
N GLY A 437 -15.27 -12.70 -6.19
CA GLY A 437 -16.02 -11.46 -5.95
C GLY A 437 -15.76 -10.35 -6.97
N HIS A 438 -14.48 -10.13 -7.32
CA HIS A 438 -13.93 -9.10 -8.21
C HIS A 438 -13.40 -7.84 -7.53
N ALA A 439 -14.17 -6.75 -7.46
CA ALA A 439 -13.61 -5.43 -7.19
C ALA A 439 -14.45 -4.55 -6.28
N ASN A 440 -15.47 -5.12 -5.65
CA ASN A 440 -16.43 -4.44 -4.78
C ASN A 440 -16.45 -5.13 -3.43
N ASN A 441 -16.97 -4.45 -2.40
CA ASN A 441 -17.32 -5.12 -1.15
C ASN A 441 -18.29 -6.27 -1.42
N ASP A 442 -17.82 -7.50 -1.26
CA ASP A 442 -18.53 -8.73 -1.58
C ASP A 442 -18.84 -9.56 -0.33
N LEU A 443 -19.98 -10.27 -0.35
CA LEU A 443 -20.34 -11.29 0.64
C LEU A 443 -20.24 -12.68 -0.01
N ILE A 444 -19.21 -13.42 0.34
CA ILE A 444 -18.91 -14.72 -0.22
C ILE A 444 -19.13 -15.80 0.84
N GLN A 445 -19.88 -16.84 0.47
CA GLN A 445 -20.12 -18.00 1.33
C GLN A 445 -19.90 -19.29 0.53
N GLY A 446 -18.86 -20.05 0.88
CA GLY A 446 -18.57 -21.35 0.30
C GLY A 446 -19.70 -22.32 0.62
N GLY A 447 -19.93 -22.58 1.91
CA GLY A 447 -20.95 -23.50 2.38
C GLY A 447 -20.28 -24.77 2.92
N PRO A 448 -20.93 -25.94 2.86
CA PRO A 448 -20.24 -27.20 3.13
C PRO A 448 -19.48 -27.65 1.88
N GLY A 449 -18.18 -27.94 1.94
CA GLY A 449 -17.39 -28.25 0.75
C GLY A 449 -15.92 -27.91 0.94
N ALA A 450 -15.00 -28.40 0.11
CA ALA A 450 -13.66 -27.85 0.09
C ALA A 450 -13.60 -26.72 -0.96
N ASP A 451 -13.93 -25.51 -0.54
CA ASP A 451 -14.21 -24.38 -1.42
C ASP A 451 -12.98 -23.53 -1.71
N MET A 452 -12.98 -22.87 -2.87
CA MET A 452 -11.93 -21.95 -3.30
C MET A 452 -12.53 -20.57 -3.57
N MET A 453 -12.12 -19.58 -2.78
CA MET A 453 -12.73 -18.25 -2.78
C MET A 453 -11.70 -17.13 -2.93
N TYR A 454 -11.94 -16.23 -3.86
CA TYR A 454 -11.18 -14.98 -4.04
C TYR A 454 -12.13 -13.81 -3.86
N SER A 455 -11.91 -13.01 -2.83
CA SER A 455 -12.80 -11.91 -2.47
C SER A 455 -12.64 -10.76 -3.45
N GLY A 456 -11.41 -10.28 -3.63
CA GLY A 456 -11.03 -9.48 -4.78
C GLY A 456 -10.49 -8.11 -4.39
N LYS A 457 -11.22 -7.03 -4.64
CA LYS A 457 -10.80 -5.69 -4.20
C LYS A 457 -11.89 -5.06 -3.37
N GLN A 458 -11.47 -4.12 -2.52
CA GLN A 458 -12.30 -3.42 -1.53
C GLN A 458 -12.53 -4.31 -0.30
N ASP A 459 -13.47 -3.91 0.55
CA ASP A 459 -13.55 -4.47 1.91
C ASP A 459 -14.60 -5.60 1.91
N ASP A 460 -14.14 -6.84 1.90
CA ASP A 460 -14.94 -8.04 1.65
C ASP A 460 -15.27 -8.83 2.92
N PHE A 461 -16.32 -9.64 2.84
CA PHE A 461 -16.66 -10.64 3.86
C PHE A 461 -16.75 -12.02 3.22
N SER A 462 -15.88 -12.93 3.65
CA SER A 462 -15.81 -14.30 3.13
C SER A 462 -15.93 -15.33 4.24
N TYR A 463 -16.73 -16.36 4.01
CA TYR A 463 -17.01 -17.45 4.95
C TYR A 463 -16.88 -18.79 4.24
N GLY A 464 -15.87 -19.59 4.61
CA GLY A 464 -15.59 -20.93 4.06
C GLY A 464 -16.75 -21.86 4.38
N GLY A 465 -16.87 -22.25 5.65
CA GLY A 465 -17.96 -23.04 6.16
C GLY A 465 -17.49 -24.36 6.73
N LYS A 466 -17.78 -25.49 6.06
CA LYS A 466 -17.33 -26.79 6.54
C LYS A 466 -16.40 -27.40 5.53
N ASN A 467 -15.43 -28.19 6.03
CA ASN A 467 -14.35 -28.81 5.27
C ASN A 467 -13.23 -27.83 4.95
N ASP A 468 -12.18 -28.32 4.30
CA ASP A 468 -10.90 -27.62 4.18
C ASP A 468 -11.00 -26.59 3.04
N ASP A 469 -11.20 -25.33 3.41
CA ASP A 469 -11.46 -24.21 2.50
C ASP A 469 -10.20 -23.40 2.19
N MET A 470 -10.20 -22.69 1.07
CA MET A 470 -9.12 -21.80 0.67
C MET A 470 -9.66 -20.42 0.31
N VAL A 471 -9.34 -19.43 1.13
CA VAL A 471 -9.93 -18.08 1.07
C VAL A 471 -8.83 -17.03 0.93
N TRP A 472 -8.97 -16.16 -0.07
CA TRP A 472 -8.13 -14.98 -0.25
C TRP A 472 -8.97 -13.70 -0.13
N GLY A 473 -8.56 -12.76 0.72
CA GLY A 473 -9.12 -11.40 0.79
C GLY A 473 -8.73 -10.57 -0.45
N ASP A 474 -7.48 -10.72 -0.87
CA ASP A 474 -6.84 -10.04 -2.00
C ASP A 474 -6.43 -8.59 -1.71
N LEU A 475 -7.23 -7.57 -2.02
CA LEU A 475 -6.87 -6.15 -1.81
C LEU A 475 -7.98 -5.44 -1.06
N GLY A 476 -7.84 -5.24 0.24
CA GLY A 476 -9.01 -4.84 1.00
C GLY A 476 -8.76 -4.55 2.45
N THR A 477 -9.83 -4.25 3.16
CA THR A 477 -9.91 -4.51 4.60
C THR A 477 -10.91 -5.64 4.72
N ASP A 478 -10.40 -6.86 4.71
CA ASP A 478 -11.22 -8.04 4.51
C ASP A 478 -11.55 -8.71 5.84
N THR A 479 -12.63 -9.46 5.81
CA THR A 479 -13.10 -10.25 6.93
C THR A 479 -13.26 -11.69 6.48
N LEU A 480 -12.38 -12.57 6.94
CA LEU A 480 -12.29 -13.96 6.49
C LEU A 480 -12.61 -14.92 7.65
N TYR A 481 -13.43 -15.93 7.37
CA TYR A 481 -13.78 -17.00 8.31
C TYR A 481 -13.61 -18.36 7.64
N GLY A 482 -12.88 -19.28 8.26
CA GLY A 482 -12.80 -20.69 7.85
C GLY A 482 -13.99 -21.52 8.37
N ASP A 483 -14.28 -21.41 9.68
CA ASP A 483 -15.29 -22.16 10.44
C ASP A 483 -14.89 -23.60 10.81
N GLU A 484 -15.38 -24.67 10.19
CA GLU A 484 -14.98 -26.04 10.53
C GLU A 484 -14.12 -26.65 9.41
N GLY A 485 -12.84 -26.91 9.60
CA GLY A 485 -12.00 -27.39 8.51
C GLY A 485 -10.55 -27.16 8.82
N ASN A 486 -9.65 -27.74 8.02
CA ASN A 486 -8.26 -27.30 8.01
C ASN A 486 -8.13 -26.27 6.88
N ASP A 487 -8.35 -25.01 7.19
CA ASP A 487 -8.56 -23.95 6.23
C ASP A 487 -7.24 -23.25 5.88
N THR A 488 -7.19 -22.63 4.71
CA THR A 488 -6.11 -21.74 4.31
C THR A 488 -6.67 -20.35 4.05
N LEU A 489 -6.35 -19.40 4.91
CA LEU A 489 -6.85 -18.04 4.89
C LEU A 489 -5.69 -17.08 4.63
N VAL A 490 -5.85 -16.22 3.63
CA VAL A 490 -4.85 -15.20 3.28
C VAL A 490 -5.58 -13.87 3.17
N GLY A 491 -5.20 -12.91 4.00
CA GLY A 491 -5.73 -11.54 3.95
C GLY A 491 -5.37 -10.90 2.61
N ASP A 492 -4.15 -10.40 2.51
CA ASP A 492 -3.65 -9.81 1.27
C ASP A 492 -2.87 -10.81 0.39
N THR A 493 -3.13 -10.80 -0.92
CA THR A 493 -2.25 -11.55 -1.83
C THR A 493 -0.91 -10.84 -2.02
N ALA A 494 0.15 -11.57 -1.70
CA ALA A 494 1.54 -11.11 -1.67
C ALA A 494 2.17 -10.80 -3.05
N ASP A 495 1.47 -10.16 -4.00
CA ASP A 495 2.20 -9.46 -5.07
C ASP A 495 2.70 -8.12 -4.57
N GLU A 496 3.86 -8.17 -3.91
CA GLU A 496 4.67 -7.02 -3.55
C GLU A 496 5.06 -6.09 -4.71
N ASN A 497 4.72 -6.45 -5.95
CA ASN A 497 4.85 -5.60 -7.13
C ASN A 497 3.53 -5.01 -7.64
N GLU A 498 2.37 -5.46 -7.15
CA GLU A 498 1.06 -4.80 -7.36
C GLU A 498 0.88 -3.66 -6.35
N VAL A 499 1.82 -2.71 -6.37
CA VAL A 499 1.62 -1.43 -5.71
C VAL A 499 0.62 -0.64 -6.55
N GLU A 500 -0.68 -0.80 -6.27
CA GLU A 500 -1.69 0.13 -6.76
C GLU A 500 -1.45 1.49 -6.06
N PRO A 501 -1.09 2.56 -6.78
CA PRO A 501 -0.77 3.86 -6.17
C PRO A 501 -2.00 4.60 -5.60
N GLU A 502 -3.19 4.00 -5.67
CA GLU A 502 -4.49 4.67 -5.50
C GLU A 502 -4.99 4.73 -4.06
N ARG A 503 -4.47 3.88 -3.15
CA ARG A 503 -4.60 4.04 -1.69
C ARG A 503 -3.18 3.93 -1.15
N GLY A 504 -2.76 4.87 -0.30
CA GLY A 504 -1.52 4.62 0.46
C GLY A 504 -1.65 3.24 1.12
N LEU A 505 -0.56 2.48 1.17
CA LEU A 505 -0.47 1.12 1.74
C LEU A 505 -0.79 1.05 3.26
N SER A 506 -1.52 2.03 3.80
CA SER A 506 -1.91 2.15 5.19
C SER A 506 -3.43 2.05 5.26
N GLY A 507 -3.91 0.95 5.87
CA GLY A 507 -5.32 0.71 6.12
C GLY A 507 -5.97 -0.35 5.23
N MET A 508 -5.22 -1.38 4.85
CA MET A 508 -5.75 -2.66 4.34
C MET A 508 -5.69 -3.65 5.51
N ILE A 509 -6.47 -3.39 6.56
CA ILE A 509 -6.39 -4.17 7.80
C ILE A 509 -7.35 -5.35 7.69
N ASP A 510 -6.83 -6.56 7.82
CA ASP A 510 -7.62 -7.77 7.71
C ASP A 510 -8.02 -8.32 9.08
N PHE A 511 -9.18 -8.97 9.07
CA PHE A 511 -9.73 -9.68 10.21
C PHE A 511 -9.95 -11.15 9.83
N ILE A 512 -9.14 -12.05 10.39
CA ILE A 512 -9.10 -13.44 9.95
C ILE A 512 -9.35 -14.39 11.13
N TRP A 513 -10.30 -15.32 10.96
CA TRP A 513 -10.59 -16.39 11.92
C TRP A 513 -10.55 -17.74 11.22
N GLY A 514 -9.63 -18.61 11.65
CA GLY A 514 -9.55 -20.01 11.22
C GLY A 514 -10.81 -20.77 11.62
N GLY A 515 -11.02 -20.91 12.92
CA GLY A 515 -12.22 -21.53 13.47
C GLY A 515 -11.88 -22.83 14.18
N ALA A 516 -12.18 -23.98 13.59
CA ALA A 516 -11.94 -25.29 14.17
C ALA A 516 -11.30 -26.24 13.17
N GLY A 517 -10.08 -26.66 13.46
CA GLY A 517 -9.24 -27.56 12.67
C GLY A 517 -7.80 -27.04 12.72
N ASP A 518 -6.90 -27.64 11.95
CA ASP A 518 -5.51 -27.18 11.91
C ASP A 518 -5.36 -26.22 10.71
N ASP A 519 -5.45 -24.92 10.97
CA ASP A 519 -5.56 -23.85 9.97
C ASP A 519 -4.21 -23.26 9.56
N LEU A 520 -4.13 -22.73 8.33
CA LEU A 520 -3.01 -21.96 7.82
C LEU A 520 -3.46 -20.52 7.52
N ILE A 521 -2.97 -19.57 8.30
CA ILE A 521 -3.39 -18.18 8.24
C ILE A 521 -2.19 -17.26 7.92
N ASN A 522 -2.39 -16.30 7.03
CA ASN A 522 -1.41 -15.24 6.72
C ASN A 522 -2.13 -13.89 6.53
N GLY A 523 -1.83 -12.91 7.37
CA GLY A 523 -2.42 -11.56 7.31
C GLY A 523 -1.91 -10.80 6.09
N GLY A 524 -0.60 -10.66 6.02
CA GLY A 524 0.09 -10.18 4.82
C GLY A 524 0.71 -8.81 5.02
N ARG A 525 -0.07 -7.74 4.86
CA ARG A 525 0.38 -6.35 5.03
C ARG A 525 -0.62 -5.61 5.89
N SER A 526 -0.15 -4.54 6.53
CA SER A 526 -0.91 -3.72 7.47
C SER A 526 -1.14 -4.42 8.80
N ASN A 527 -1.61 -3.64 9.77
CA ASN A 527 -1.86 -4.07 11.13
C ASN A 527 -3.10 -4.97 11.21
N ASP A 528 -2.93 -6.27 11.05
CA ASP A 528 -4.00 -7.25 10.96
C ASP A 528 -4.44 -7.78 12.34
N THR A 529 -5.61 -8.41 12.39
CA THR A 529 -6.08 -9.16 13.56
C THR A 529 -6.44 -10.58 13.15
N LEU A 530 -5.71 -11.55 13.70
CA LEU A 530 -5.79 -12.94 13.30
C LEU A 530 -6.07 -13.86 14.50
N SER A 531 -6.88 -14.89 14.26
CA SER A 531 -7.20 -15.93 15.25
C SER A 531 -7.18 -17.30 14.59
N GLY A 532 -6.34 -18.21 15.09
CA GLY A 532 -6.32 -19.62 14.70
C GLY A 532 -7.62 -20.31 15.08
N GLY A 533 -7.91 -20.36 16.38
CA GLY A 533 -9.14 -20.92 16.91
C GLY A 533 -8.87 -22.24 17.61
N VAL A 534 -9.60 -23.30 17.27
CA VAL A 534 -9.47 -24.62 17.90
C VAL A 534 -8.75 -25.58 16.97
N GLY A 535 -7.54 -25.96 17.32
CA GLY A 535 -6.71 -26.93 16.61
C GLY A 535 -5.26 -26.47 16.62
N ASN A 536 -4.38 -27.18 15.91
CA ASN A 536 -2.97 -26.82 15.90
C ASN A 536 -2.68 -25.95 14.67
N ASP A 537 -2.76 -24.64 14.87
CA ASP A 537 -2.79 -23.67 13.78
C ASP A 537 -1.38 -23.19 13.40
N THR A 538 -1.23 -22.72 12.17
CA THR A 538 -0.05 -21.99 11.71
C THR A 538 -0.47 -20.59 11.31
N VAL A 539 -0.10 -19.58 12.10
CA VAL A 539 -0.53 -18.20 11.90
C VAL A 539 0.68 -17.30 11.66
N ARG A 540 0.57 -16.43 10.65
CA ARG A 540 1.60 -15.47 10.29
C ARG A 540 0.97 -14.07 10.21
N GLY A 541 1.46 -13.13 11.02
CA GLY A 541 1.03 -11.73 11.01
C GLY A 541 1.33 -11.10 9.66
N GLY A 542 2.61 -10.92 9.37
CA GLY A 542 3.08 -10.51 8.05
C GLY A 542 3.96 -9.28 8.09
N LYS A 543 3.39 -8.11 7.99
CA LYS A 543 4.14 -6.85 8.04
C LYS A 543 3.31 -5.84 8.79
N GLU A 544 4.00 -4.83 9.32
CA GLU A 544 3.39 -3.84 10.18
C GLU A 544 2.95 -4.47 11.52
N ASP A 545 2.30 -3.70 12.41
CA ASP A 545 2.09 -4.16 13.80
C ASP A 545 0.80 -5.00 13.91
N ASP A 546 0.95 -6.32 14.05
CA ASP A 546 -0.15 -7.29 14.02
C ASP A 546 -0.63 -7.72 15.42
N LEU A 547 -1.89 -8.19 15.47
CA LEU A 547 -2.48 -8.81 16.66
C LEU A 547 -2.87 -10.25 16.35
N VAL A 548 -2.17 -11.22 16.95
CA VAL A 548 -2.26 -12.64 16.60
C VAL A 548 -2.67 -13.48 17.80
N TYR A 549 -3.69 -14.34 17.64
CA TYR A 549 -4.14 -15.30 18.64
C TYR A 549 -4.07 -16.73 18.11
N GLY A 550 -3.42 -17.64 18.83
CA GLY A 550 -3.49 -19.09 18.58
C GLY A 550 -4.85 -19.67 19.02
N GLU A 551 -5.25 -19.34 20.24
CA GLU A 551 -6.43 -19.86 20.95
C GLU A 551 -6.23 -21.24 21.57
N ALA A 552 -6.72 -22.34 20.99
CA ALA A 552 -6.74 -23.64 21.65
C ALA A 552 -6.12 -24.74 20.79
N GLY A 553 -4.91 -25.14 21.12
CA GLY A 553 -4.16 -26.21 20.49
C GLY A 553 -2.66 -25.90 20.53
N ASP A 554 -1.82 -26.79 20.02
CA ASP A 554 -0.37 -26.55 19.99
C ASP A 554 -0.04 -25.74 18.72
N ASP A 555 0.05 -24.42 18.83
CA ASP A 555 0.11 -23.50 17.69
C ASP A 555 1.54 -23.12 17.26
N LEU A 556 1.69 -22.75 16.00
CA LEU A 556 2.92 -22.20 15.43
C LEU A 556 2.65 -20.78 14.91
N MET A 557 3.26 -19.78 15.54
CA MET A 557 3.00 -18.37 15.21
C MET A 557 4.26 -17.60 14.86
N TYR A 558 4.10 -16.65 13.94
CA TYR A 558 5.12 -15.71 13.47
C TYR A 558 4.52 -14.30 13.42
N GLY A 559 5.11 -13.33 14.13
CA GLY A 559 4.76 -11.91 13.97
C GLY A 559 5.26 -11.37 12.63
N ASP A 560 6.51 -11.73 12.31
CA ASP A 560 7.29 -11.38 11.12
C ASP A 560 8.02 -10.04 11.17
N LEU A 561 7.40 -8.92 10.80
CA LEU A 561 8.02 -7.60 10.70
C LEU A 561 7.09 -6.54 11.26
N GLY A 562 7.42 -5.94 12.38
CA GLY A 562 6.55 -4.96 13.02
C GLY A 562 6.57 -5.19 14.51
N ASN A 563 5.90 -4.32 15.27
CA ASN A 563 5.79 -4.50 16.72
C ASN A 563 4.55 -5.33 17.01
N ASP A 564 4.70 -6.64 17.01
CA ASP A 564 3.58 -7.56 17.03
C ASP A 564 3.12 -7.89 18.45
N HIS A 565 1.83 -8.22 18.58
CA HIS A 565 1.27 -8.74 19.81
C HIS A 565 0.75 -10.16 19.58
N LEU A 566 1.49 -11.15 20.09
CA LEU A 566 1.24 -12.57 19.85
C LEU A 566 0.76 -13.27 21.11
N CYS A 567 -0.33 -14.02 21.00
CA CYS A 567 -1.02 -14.66 22.11
C CYS A 567 -1.31 -16.13 21.83
N GLY A 568 -0.54 -17.06 22.43
CA GLY A 568 -0.73 -18.51 22.28
C GLY A 568 -2.07 -18.96 22.87
N ASN A 569 -2.27 -18.67 24.15
CA ASN A 569 -3.43 -19.05 24.97
C ASN A 569 -3.38 -20.50 25.49
N GLU A 570 -4.19 -21.44 25.00
CA GLU A 570 -4.25 -22.82 25.52
C GLU A 570 -3.48 -23.79 24.63
N GLY A 571 -2.33 -24.31 25.07
CA GLY A 571 -1.57 -25.31 24.31
C GLY A 571 -0.08 -25.19 24.53
N ASN A 572 0.72 -26.06 23.92
CA ASN A 572 2.18 -25.91 23.93
C ASN A 572 2.59 -25.21 22.64
N ASP A 573 2.69 -23.90 22.70
CA ASP A 573 2.82 -23.04 21.54
C ASP A 573 4.28 -22.80 21.19
N THR A 574 4.54 -22.58 19.91
CA THR A 574 5.83 -22.09 19.41
C THR A 574 5.63 -20.75 18.73
N ILE A 575 6.16 -19.69 19.34
CA ILE A 575 5.93 -18.31 18.91
C ILE A 575 7.26 -17.64 18.59
N TYR A 576 7.34 -17.07 17.39
CA TYR A 576 8.42 -16.23 16.93
C TYR A 576 7.90 -14.80 16.78
N GLY A 577 8.54 -13.83 17.44
CA GLY A 577 8.31 -12.41 17.19
C GLY A 577 8.62 -12.08 15.74
N ASP A 578 9.92 -12.04 15.40
CA ASP A 578 10.33 -11.88 14.00
C ASP A 578 10.65 -13.18 13.23
N ILE A 579 10.78 -13.02 11.90
CA ILE A 579 11.34 -14.06 11.02
C ILE A 579 12.84 -14.28 11.28
N ASN A 580 13.25 -15.54 11.40
CA ASN A 580 14.65 -15.93 11.42
C ASN A 580 15.18 -16.34 10.03
N ASP A 581 14.47 -15.97 8.97
CA ASP A 581 14.89 -16.29 7.63
C ASP A 581 15.87 -15.23 7.12
N ASN A 582 16.82 -15.68 6.31
CA ASN A 582 17.95 -14.89 5.85
C ASN A 582 17.53 -13.93 4.72
N GLU A 583 16.27 -13.48 4.72
CA GLU A 583 15.67 -12.67 3.68
C GLU A 583 16.05 -11.20 3.88
N THR A 584 16.69 -10.64 2.87
CA THR A 584 17.18 -9.27 2.85
C THR A 584 16.01 -8.28 2.75
N PHE A 585 15.29 -8.04 3.84
CA PHE A 585 14.39 -6.91 3.94
C PHE A 585 15.15 -5.63 4.33
N THR A 586 14.68 -4.50 3.81
CA THR A 586 15.19 -3.15 4.11
C THR A 586 14.37 -2.44 5.19
N GLN A 587 13.42 -3.16 5.79
CA GLN A 587 12.62 -2.71 6.94
C GLN A 587 13.19 -3.40 8.19
N SER A 588 13.19 -2.67 9.30
CA SER A 588 13.72 -3.19 10.56
C SER A 588 12.77 -4.26 11.13
N PRO A 589 13.30 -5.25 11.86
CA PRO A 589 12.53 -6.02 12.83
C PRO A 589 11.81 -5.09 13.82
N GLY A 590 10.89 -5.63 14.61
CA GLY A 590 10.11 -4.83 15.56
C GLY A 590 10.20 -5.32 16.99
N ARG A 591 9.57 -4.55 17.87
CA ARG A 591 9.58 -4.78 19.31
C ARG A 591 8.33 -5.55 19.68
N ASP A 592 8.47 -6.83 19.92
CA ASP A 592 7.32 -7.72 20.05
C ASP A 592 6.85 -7.89 21.49
N THR A 593 5.56 -8.14 21.64
CA THR A 593 4.95 -8.60 22.88
C THR A 593 4.41 -10.02 22.67
N ILE A 594 5.05 -10.99 23.32
CA ILE A 594 4.76 -12.41 23.15
C ILE A 594 4.23 -12.99 24.45
N CYS A 595 3.06 -13.62 24.38
CA CYS A 595 2.38 -14.23 25.51
C CYS A 595 2.10 -15.70 25.17
N GLY A 596 2.78 -16.64 25.85
CA GLY A 596 2.58 -18.08 25.67
C GLY A 596 1.19 -18.51 26.16
N GLY A 597 0.90 -18.23 27.43
CA GLY A 597 -0.42 -18.46 28.01
C GLY A 597 -0.40 -19.69 28.92
N SER A 598 -0.92 -20.83 28.47
CA SER A 598 -1.01 -22.03 29.29
C SER A 598 -0.57 -23.26 28.52
N GLY A 599 0.44 -23.94 29.05
CA GLY A 599 1.10 -25.09 28.45
C GLY A 599 2.61 -24.86 28.48
N ASN A 600 3.38 -25.72 27.83
CA ASN A 600 4.84 -25.63 27.88
C ASN A 600 5.33 -24.97 26.61
N ASP A 601 5.44 -23.65 26.66
CA ASP A 601 5.59 -22.80 25.48
C ASP A 601 7.05 -22.58 25.13
N LEU A 602 7.29 -22.30 23.84
CA LEU A 602 8.59 -22.00 23.27
C LEU A 602 8.53 -20.64 22.57
N LEU A 603 9.10 -19.62 23.21
CA LEU A 603 8.98 -18.23 22.78
C LEU A 603 10.35 -17.70 22.32
N PHE A 604 10.37 -17.02 21.18
CA PHE A 604 11.54 -16.35 20.62
C PHE A 604 11.19 -14.90 20.30
N GLY A 605 11.85 -13.94 20.96
CA GLY A 605 11.76 -12.52 20.60
C GLY A 605 12.43 -12.26 19.25
N ASN A 606 13.70 -12.67 19.16
CA ASN A 606 14.60 -12.56 18.00
C ASN A 606 15.41 -11.25 17.97
N GLU A 607 15.04 -10.24 17.18
CA GLU A 607 15.80 -8.98 17.10
C GLU A 607 15.02 -7.88 17.84
N ASP A 608 15.69 -6.76 18.15
CA ASP A 608 15.10 -5.63 18.87
C ASP A 608 14.68 -5.94 20.33
N ASN A 609 13.99 -5.00 20.99
CA ASN A 609 13.75 -5.04 22.43
C ASN A 609 12.36 -5.60 22.73
N ASP A 610 12.32 -6.88 23.06
CA ASP A 610 11.08 -7.64 23.16
C ASP A 610 10.57 -7.80 24.58
N ARG A 611 9.28 -8.14 24.69
CA ARG A 611 8.62 -8.54 25.92
C ARG A 611 8.04 -9.93 25.78
N LEU A 612 8.57 -10.89 26.54
CA LEU A 612 8.13 -12.28 26.53
C LEU A 612 7.55 -12.68 27.88
N CYS A 613 6.37 -13.30 27.86
CA CYS A 613 5.71 -13.87 29.03
C CYS A 613 5.32 -15.33 28.76
N GLY A 614 5.87 -16.26 29.55
CA GLY A 614 5.61 -17.70 29.43
C GLY A 614 4.17 -18.05 29.80
N GLY A 615 3.76 -17.68 31.02
CA GLY A 615 2.40 -17.87 31.50
C GLY A 615 2.34 -19.01 32.52
N THR A 616 1.71 -20.12 32.19
CA THR A 616 1.54 -21.25 33.11
C THR A 616 2.10 -22.54 32.56
N GLU A 617 2.69 -23.35 33.45
CA GLU A 617 3.48 -24.56 33.14
C GLU A 617 4.93 -24.22 32.77
N SER A 618 5.70 -25.16 32.21
CA SER A 618 7.15 -25.00 32.09
C SER A 618 7.55 -24.45 30.73
N ASP A 619 7.94 -23.18 30.69
CA ASP A 619 8.19 -22.46 29.46
C ASP A 619 9.68 -22.33 29.13
N THR A 620 9.97 -22.05 27.87
CA THR A 620 11.32 -21.72 27.38
C THR A 620 11.28 -20.43 26.59
N LEU A 621 11.92 -19.38 27.11
CA LEU A 621 11.94 -18.04 26.52
C LEU A 621 13.36 -17.70 26.07
N TYR A 622 13.48 -17.24 24.83
CA TYR A 622 14.68 -16.67 24.22
C TYR A 622 14.41 -15.22 23.88
N GLY A 623 15.09 -14.27 24.55
CA GLY A 623 15.02 -12.84 24.25
C GLY A 623 15.56 -12.57 22.85
N GLY A 624 16.86 -12.73 22.68
CA GLY A 624 17.49 -12.69 21.36
C GLY A 624 18.57 -11.61 21.30
N LEU A 625 18.44 -10.65 20.39
CA LEU A 625 19.31 -9.50 20.24
C LEU A 625 18.56 -8.24 20.69
N GLY A 626 18.88 -7.65 21.83
CA GLY A 626 18.16 -6.46 22.28
C GLY A 626 18.41 -6.12 23.73
N GLU A 627 17.58 -5.29 24.32
CA GLU A 627 17.41 -5.23 25.78
C GLU A 627 15.99 -5.74 26.09
N ASP A 628 15.89 -7.04 26.38
CA ASP A 628 14.61 -7.74 26.45
C ASP A 628 14.03 -7.76 27.86
N THR A 629 12.72 -7.98 27.96
CA THR A 629 12.02 -8.27 29.21
C THR A 629 11.39 -9.66 29.17
N LEU A 630 11.89 -10.56 30.01
CA LEU A 630 11.41 -11.96 30.08
C LEU A 630 10.73 -12.22 31.43
N ALA A 631 9.53 -12.79 31.40
CA ALA A 631 8.78 -13.23 32.57
C ALA A 631 8.34 -14.70 32.41
N GLY A 632 8.88 -15.61 33.23
CA GLY A 632 8.46 -17.02 33.26
C GLY A 632 7.07 -17.25 33.86
N GLU A 633 6.67 -16.40 34.81
CA GLU A 633 5.39 -16.47 35.52
C GLU A 633 5.17 -17.72 36.39
N LEU A 634 4.36 -18.71 36.00
CA LEU A 634 3.99 -19.86 36.83
C LEU A 634 4.56 -21.15 36.25
N GLY A 635 5.75 -21.56 36.65
CA GLY A 635 6.38 -22.69 35.98
C GLY A 635 7.71 -23.11 36.56
N ASP A 636 8.28 -24.19 36.04
CA ASP A 636 9.72 -24.38 36.15
C ASP A 636 10.35 -23.96 34.81
N ASP A 637 10.78 -22.70 34.70
CA ASP A 637 11.05 -22.09 33.39
C ASP A 637 12.53 -22.08 33.00
N TRP A 638 12.77 -21.91 31.70
CA TRP A 638 14.10 -21.72 31.11
C TRP A 638 14.16 -20.35 30.43
N LEU A 639 15.02 -19.48 30.93
CA LEU A 639 15.06 -18.07 30.54
C LEU A 639 16.44 -17.73 29.97
N PHE A 640 16.46 -17.44 28.68
CA PHE A 640 17.65 -17.05 27.92
C PHE A 640 17.51 -15.58 27.54
N GLY A 641 18.20 -14.68 28.26
CA GLY A 641 18.26 -13.25 27.84
C GLY A 641 19.01 -13.07 26.52
N ASP A 642 19.96 -13.96 26.24
CA ASP A 642 20.82 -13.90 25.05
C ASP A 642 21.60 -12.57 24.96
N GLU A 643 21.79 -11.98 23.77
CA GLU A 643 22.61 -10.78 23.61
C GLU A 643 21.84 -9.52 24.03
N GLY A 644 22.25 -8.91 25.14
CA GLY A 644 21.49 -7.79 25.67
C GLY A 644 21.78 -7.44 27.12
N ASN A 645 21.16 -6.37 27.61
CA ASN A 645 21.09 -6.14 29.06
C ASN A 645 19.65 -6.36 29.51
N ASP A 646 19.28 -7.61 29.66
CA ASP A 646 17.87 -7.98 29.76
C ASP A 646 17.34 -7.84 31.19
N LEU A 647 16.03 -7.69 31.32
CA LEU A 647 15.32 -7.76 32.59
C LEU A 647 14.58 -9.09 32.66
N ILE A 648 14.94 -9.93 33.64
CA ILE A 648 14.42 -11.31 33.72
C ILE A 648 13.77 -11.56 35.07
N SER A 649 12.54 -12.11 35.06
CA SER A 649 11.81 -12.62 36.22
C SER A 649 11.45 -14.07 36.02
N GLY A 650 11.74 -14.93 37.00
CA GLY A 650 11.37 -16.34 36.97
C GLY A 650 9.93 -16.58 37.39
N GLY A 651 9.44 -15.81 38.35
CA GLY A 651 8.11 -15.98 38.90
C GLY A 651 8.08 -17.11 39.94
N SER A 652 7.16 -18.05 39.78
CA SER A 652 6.87 -19.12 40.72
C SER A 652 7.23 -20.50 40.18
N GLY A 653 8.37 -21.02 40.60
CA GLY A 653 8.68 -22.45 40.55
C GLY A 653 10.19 -22.61 40.58
N SER A 654 10.74 -23.61 39.90
CA SER A 654 12.17 -23.89 39.89
C SER A 654 12.82 -23.43 38.58
N ASP A 655 13.10 -22.14 38.51
CA ASP A 655 13.48 -21.46 37.28
C ASP A 655 14.98 -21.54 37.00
N ARG A 656 15.34 -21.43 35.72
CA ARG A 656 16.72 -21.48 35.22
C ARG A 656 17.03 -20.24 34.40
N PHE A 657 17.86 -19.38 34.97
CA PHE A 657 18.39 -18.20 34.30
C PHE A 657 19.71 -18.57 33.62
N ILE A 658 19.74 -18.54 32.30
CA ILE A 658 20.85 -19.04 31.50
C ILE A 658 21.86 -17.91 31.26
N LEU A 659 23.12 -18.12 31.66
CA LEU A 659 24.19 -17.15 31.43
C LEU A 659 25.25 -17.70 30.48
N PHE A 660 25.55 -16.92 29.45
CA PHE A 660 26.70 -17.13 28.56
C PHE A 660 27.74 -16.02 28.74
N SER A 661 28.97 -16.28 28.29
CA SER A 661 29.99 -15.25 28.27
C SER A 661 29.83 -14.36 27.03
N GLY A 662 29.87 -13.04 27.20
CA GLY A 662 29.93 -12.13 26.04
C GLY A 662 28.58 -11.66 25.51
N THR A 663 27.47 -12.06 26.13
CA THR A 663 26.12 -11.74 25.64
C THR A 663 25.56 -10.46 26.25
N GLY A 664 25.93 -10.12 27.48
CA GLY A 664 25.69 -8.79 28.02
C GLY A 664 25.63 -8.79 29.55
N THR A 665 24.77 -7.99 30.16
CA THR A 665 24.60 -7.94 31.62
C THR A 665 23.14 -7.88 32.03
N ASP A 666 22.60 -9.06 32.35
CA ASP A 666 21.18 -9.24 32.63
C ASP A 666 20.86 -8.89 34.07
N THR A 667 19.65 -8.40 34.32
CA THR A 667 19.13 -8.10 35.66
C THR A 667 18.06 -9.12 36.02
N ILE A 668 18.36 -9.98 36.98
CA ILE A 668 17.41 -10.97 37.52
C ILE A 668 16.71 -10.38 38.74
N GLN A 669 15.39 -10.22 38.65
CA GLN A 669 14.64 -9.42 39.62
C GLN A 669 14.23 -10.19 40.88
N ASP A 670 13.80 -11.44 40.75
CA ASP A 670 13.03 -12.15 41.79
C ASP A 670 13.62 -13.50 42.22
N PHE A 671 14.89 -13.75 41.88
CA PHE A 671 15.61 -15.00 42.15
C PHE A 671 15.32 -15.61 43.54
N GLN A 672 14.67 -16.76 43.58
CA GLN A 672 14.29 -17.48 44.78
C GLN A 672 15.38 -18.46 45.23
N LEU A 673 16.09 -18.07 46.30
CA LEU A 673 17.15 -18.89 46.89
C LEU A 673 16.70 -20.31 47.27
N GLY A 674 17.31 -21.31 46.62
CA GLY A 674 17.11 -22.73 46.92
C GLY A 674 15.95 -23.36 46.16
N THR A 675 15.25 -22.57 45.33
CA THR A 675 14.31 -23.06 44.32
C THR A 675 14.91 -22.85 42.94
N ASP A 676 15.39 -21.63 42.65
CA ASP A 676 15.90 -21.24 41.33
C ASP A 676 17.39 -21.55 41.17
N PHE A 677 17.82 -21.58 39.92
CA PHE A 677 19.19 -21.86 39.54
C PHE A 677 19.72 -20.89 38.49
N ILE A 678 20.98 -20.47 38.67
CA ILE A 678 21.76 -19.85 37.60
C ILE A 678 22.40 -20.97 36.77
N ALA A 679 22.04 -21.08 35.51
CA ALA A 679 22.50 -22.12 34.61
C ALA A 679 23.64 -21.59 33.73
N LEU A 680 24.84 -22.16 33.90
CA LEU A 680 26.07 -21.67 33.27
C LEU A 680 26.31 -22.37 31.93
N GLY A 681 26.15 -21.64 30.83
CA GLY A 681 26.36 -22.09 29.46
C GLY A 681 27.79 -21.87 28.96
N GLY A 682 28.07 -22.30 27.71
CA GLY A 682 29.35 -22.00 27.05
C GLY A 682 30.60 -22.65 27.68
N GLY A 683 30.41 -23.63 28.58
CA GLY A 683 31.50 -24.26 29.33
C GLY A 683 31.95 -23.49 30.58
N LEU A 684 31.19 -22.47 30.99
CA LEU A 684 31.39 -21.77 32.26
C LEU A 684 31.15 -22.71 33.45
N SER A 685 31.88 -22.48 34.52
CA SER A 685 31.70 -23.15 35.80
C SER A 685 31.68 -22.14 36.95
N PHE A 686 31.17 -22.56 38.11
CA PHE A 686 31.14 -21.70 39.30
C PHE A 686 32.54 -21.18 39.69
N ASP A 687 33.58 -21.97 39.47
CA ASP A 687 34.97 -21.61 39.78
C ASP A 687 35.51 -20.47 38.89
N ASP A 688 34.87 -20.21 37.74
CA ASP A 688 35.25 -19.13 36.82
C ASP A 688 34.67 -17.77 37.25
N LEU A 689 33.68 -17.76 38.15
CA LEU A 689 32.91 -16.56 38.49
C LEU A 689 33.50 -15.78 39.67
N THR A 690 33.38 -14.46 39.59
CA THR A 690 33.58 -13.53 40.70
C THR A 690 32.24 -12.94 41.11
N LEU A 691 31.84 -13.16 42.36
CA LEU A 691 30.63 -12.58 42.93
C LEU A 691 30.99 -11.36 43.79
N SER A 692 30.29 -10.24 43.59
CA SER A 692 30.50 -9.02 44.36
C SER A 692 29.17 -8.39 44.80
N GLN A 693 29.17 -7.70 45.94
CA GLN A 693 27.97 -7.02 46.43
C GLN A 693 27.99 -5.54 46.05
N SER A 694 26.89 -5.04 45.50
CA SER A 694 26.63 -3.60 45.28
C SER A 694 25.30 -3.20 45.92
N GLY A 695 25.32 -2.48 47.05
CA GLY A 695 24.08 -2.17 47.76
C GLY A 695 23.37 -3.45 48.24
N THR A 696 22.11 -3.65 47.82
CA THR A 696 21.34 -4.88 48.09
C THR A 696 21.47 -5.93 46.97
N THR A 697 22.07 -5.57 45.83
CA THR A 697 22.19 -6.46 44.67
C THR A 697 23.53 -7.21 44.66
N THR A 698 23.53 -8.42 44.12
CA THR A 698 24.74 -9.19 43.85
C THR A 698 25.07 -9.13 42.37
N VAL A 699 26.32 -8.80 42.04
CA VAL A 699 26.84 -8.80 40.67
C VAL A 699 27.68 -10.06 40.46
N ILE A 700 27.32 -10.82 39.43
CA ILE A 700 28.05 -11.99 38.90
C ILE A 700 28.94 -11.51 37.76
N SER A 701 30.20 -11.89 37.77
CA SER A 701 31.17 -11.45 36.76
C SER A 701 32.11 -12.57 36.35
N LEU A 702 32.55 -12.54 35.09
CA LEU A 702 33.66 -13.33 34.57
C LEU A 702 34.83 -12.39 34.31
N ASP A 703 35.95 -12.60 35.02
CA ASP A 703 37.07 -11.65 35.06
C ASP A 703 36.64 -10.21 35.41
N SER A 704 36.58 -9.32 34.40
CA SER A 704 36.14 -7.92 34.55
C SER A 704 34.82 -7.61 33.87
N GLN A 705 34.19 -8.59 33.21
CA GLN A 705 32.90 -8.45 32.55
C GLN A 705 31.78 -8.86 33.52
N GLN A 706 30.76 -8.03 33.63
CA GLN A 706 29.53 -8.41 34.35
C GLN A 706 28.72 -9.34 33.46
N LEU A 707 28.13 -10.36 34.06
CA LEU A 707 27.24 -11.31 33.38
C LEU A 707 25.79 -11.12 33.85
N ALA A 708 25.58 -10.94 35.16
CA ALA A 708 24.25 -10.75 35.70
C ALA A 708 24.26 -9.94 37.00
N ILE A 709 23.14 -9.31 37.30
CA ILE A 709 22.83 -8.58 38.52
C ILE A 709 21.59 -9.23 39.15
N LEU A 710 21.72 -9.78 40.37
CA LEU A 710 20.60 -10.34 41.12
C LEU A 710 20.12 -9.32 42.13
N ASN A 711 18.85 -8.93 42.04
CA ASN A 711 18.23 -7.97 42.94
C ASN A 711 17.93 -8.58 44.31
N ASP A 712 18.19 -7.81 45.36
CA ASP A 712 17.92 -8.16 46.77
C ASP A 712 18.47 -9.51 47.29
N ILE A 713 19.40 -10.13 46.55
CA ILE A 713 20.14 -11.31 46.97
C ILE A 713 21.49 -10.92 47.55
N PRO A 714 21.80 -11.26 48.82
CA PRO A 714 23.12 -11.05 49.37
C PRO A 714 24.11 -12.10 48.85
N VAL A 715 25.32 -11.67 48.51
CA VAL A 715 26.37 -12.55 47.94
C VAL A 715 26.70 -13.74 48.85
N THR A 716 26.50 -13.60 50.16
CA THR A 716 26.76 -14.65 51.15
C THR A 716 25.72 -15.77 51.15
N ALA A 717 24.58 -15.58 50.48
CA ALA A 717 23.54 -16.58 50.35
C ALA A 717 23.72 -17.48 49.11
N LEU A 718 24.44 -17.00 48.08
CA LEU A 718 24.77 -17.80 46.91
C LEU A 718 25.91 -18.77 47.22
N THR A 719 25.72 -20.02 46.82
CA THR A 719 26.76 -21.07 46.92
C THR A 719 26.82 -21.83 45.61
N GLU A 720 27.78 -22.75 45.45
CA GLU A 720 27.87 -23.60 44.25
C GLU A 720 26.55 -24.33 43.92
N SER A 721 25.69 -24.63 44.92
CA SER A 721 24.39 -25.26 44.67
C SER A 721 23.33 -24.33 44.07
N SER A 722 23.56 -23.02 44.05
CA SER A 722 22.72 -22.03 43.34
C SER A 722 23.02 -22.02 41.84
N PHE A 723 24.06 -22.75 41.41
CA PHE A 723 24.53 -22.80 40.03
C PHE A 723 24.43 -24.23 39.52
N ILE A 724 24.06 -24.36 38.24
CA ILE A 724 24.07 -25.64 37.52
C ILE A 724 24.86 -25.48 36.23
N ALA A 725 25.47 -26.57 35.76
CA ALA A 725 26.08 -26.58 34.44
C ALA A 725 24.99 -26.76 33.39
N PHE A 726 24.93 -25.87 32.40
CA PHE A 726 24.12 -26.05 31.21
C PHE A 726 24.95 -26.71 30.12
N VAL A 727 24.53 -27.88 29.68
CA VAL A 727 25.14 -28.61 28.56
C VAL A 727 24.05 -28.68 27.50
N GLY A 728 24.15 -27.79 26.51
CA GLY A 728 23.22 -27.69 25.40
C GLY A 728 23.05 -28.97 24.61
#